data_AF-A0A7C1WTE6-F1
#
_entry.id   AF-A0A7C1WTE6-F1
#
_cell.length_a   1.000
_cell.length_b   1.000
_cell.length_c   1.000
_cell.angle_alpha   90.00
_cell.angle_beta   90.00
_cell.angle_gamma   90.00
#
_symmetry.space_group_name_H-M   'P 1'
#
loop_
_entity.id
_entity.type
_entity.pdbx_description
1 polymer ?
#
loop_
_entity_poly.entity_id
_entity_poly.type
_entity_poly.pdbx_seq_one_letter_code
_entity_poly.pdbx_strand_id
1 'polypeptide(L)'
;MRELRVYLVAGIVALFLLTAVVYYAQQRVGLVAVIRIKGYILTSDTADYYHSLIRSASENGRVRAVVVVIDSFGGYSNYVEQLYLSLKHLNERKPVVALAVNALSGGYYICAAASYIFAHSTSFVGAVGVISTAPPLLVPSEVVLETGPYKHTGFSRLLFFSNLSHALDAFLSAIEEGRGSRLKASRDELSRGLVYLGTEALKLGLVDEIGTFDQALEKAVQRAGLAIYRVVELNEEGGAQKSVYSWSNLTVNLLESLHPPPAIYYAYVPAPTLAREQPLQQAGPSTGGGKVVVDLSHGNMVSWWSLDALLAELAQRNVTAGFIDTWSRVEEELRNATCLVVGAPAKPYSEAEGRRVEEFVKNGGVLLLLFDPSYEYLGTQGLLNFVVAPINSLASRFGITFAYGFLYSEDDYYGIYRNVYARKFANSTLFEGVKELVFFTAAPVRSRYAVAWTPNTTYSSAAEAEGEYAVVALARVGNGTVVAVGDITVFSEPYYRVADNSVFISNLAELIANVMKTLQAHARSELTLERPSLPVGTVKVYEARDDGMVYEVKWVKVSENEVFVEYPTHTVRYYYGERGSLRGWEADGTSCVYDNPLPEPPFPLRNGDSWSYSTNFTLADSSGRYRGWLEGFERVAGFERVKALDGREYFCAKIEVRVAESIIYGEYRFTSVREGYYLLSSETGTVKQEISVAQGYDTEVLRMSRKSLILKQVLKPGS
;
A
#
# COMPACT_ATOMS: atom_id res chain seq x y z
N MET A 1 -103.40 -22.60 -32.61
CA MET A 1 -102.70 -22.06 -31.41
C MET A 1 -101.92 -23.11 -30.60
N ARG A 2 -102.50 -24.26 -30.20
CA ARG A 2 -101.76 -25.29 -29.43
C ARG A 2 -100.50 -25.80 -30.14
N GLU A 3 -100.60 -26.23 -31.40
CA GLU A 3 -99.47 -26.79 -32.14
C GLU A 3 -98.33 -25.79 -32.36
N LEU A 4 -98.64 -24.52 -32.66
CA LEU A 4 -97.63 -23.47 -32.81
C LEU A 4 -96.77 -23.30 -31.54
N ARG A 5 -97.35 -23.50 -30.34
CA ARG A 5 -96.59 -23.50 -29.08
C ARG A 5 -95.70 -24.73 -28.93
N VAL A 6 -96.13 -25.90 -29.43
CA VAL A 6 -95.31 -27.13 -29.41
C VAL A 6 -94.08 -26.97 -30.31
N TYR A 7 -94.26 -26.48 -31.55
CA TYR A 7 -93.13 -26.20 -32.44
C TYR A 7 -92.19 -25.11 -31.91
N LEU A 8 -92.71 -24.07 -31.26
CA LEU A 8 -91.90 -23.04 -30.61
C LEU A 8 -91.05 -23.62 -29.47
N VAL A 9 -91.65 -24.42 -28.57
CA VAL A 9 -90.93 -25.06 -27.45
C VAL A 9 -89.90 -26.08 -27.97
N ALA A 10 -90.26 -26.88 -28.97
CA ALA A 10 -89.33 -27.81 -29.61
C ALA A 10 -88.14 -27.08 -30.26
N GLY A 11 -88.39 -25.94 -30.92
CA GLY A 11 -87.35 -25.08 -31.49
C GLY A 11 -86.41 -24.48 -30.43
N ILE A 12 -86.96 -24.04 -29.29
CA ILE A 12 -86.15 -23.52 -28.17
C ILE A 12 -85.30 -24.64 -27.55
N VAL A 13 -85.87 -25.83 -27.32
CA VAL A 13 -85.12 -26.99 -26.79
C VAL A 13 -84.05 -27.45 -27.78
N ALA A 14 -84.34 -27.52 -29.07
CA ALA A 14 -83.36 -27.85 -30.10
C ALA A 14 -82.23 -26.80 -30.17
N LEU A 15 -82.55 -25.51 -30.06
CA LEU A 15 -81.55 -24.45 -29.98
C LEU A 15 -80.68 -24.57 -28.72
N PHE A 16 -81.28 -24.88 -27.56
CA PHE A 16 -80.55 -25.06 -26.30
C PHE A 16 -79.65 -26.30 -26.30
N LEU A 17 -80.09 -27.39 -26.93
CA LEU A 17 -79.27 -28.58 -27.17
C LEU A 17 -78.15 -28.29 -28.17
N LEU A 18 -78.41 -27.52 -29.23
CA LEU A 18 -77.40 -27.13 -30.21
C LEU A 18 -76.34 -26.21 -29.57
N THR A 19 -76.74 -25.21 -28.79
CA THR A 19 -75.79 -24.35 -28.07
C THR A 19 -75.03 -25.11 -27.00
N ALA A 20 -75.66 -26.05 -26.28
CA ALA A 20 -74.95 -26.94 -25.37
C ALA A 20 -73.92 -27.83 -26.09
N VAL A 21 -74.28 -28.43 -27.24
CA VAL A 21 -73.34 -29.23 -28.06
C VAL A 21 -72.20 -28.38 -28.59
N VAL A 22 -72.45 -27.16 -29.09
CA VAL A 22 -71.41 -26.22 -29.53
C VAL A 22 -70.52 -25.79 -28.36
N TYR A 23 -71.08 -25.52 -27.18
CA TYR A 23 -70.35 -25.16 -25.97
C TYR A 23 -69.44 -26.32 -25.49
N TYR A 24 -69.97 -27.54 -25.41
CA TYR A 24 -69.18 -28.73 -25.06
C TYR A 24 -68.13 -29.09 -26.13
N ALA A 25 -68.40 -28.85 -27.42
CA ALA A 25 -67.42 -29.00 -28.48
C ALA A 25 -66.29 -27.94 -28.37
N GLN A 26 -66.63 -26.68 -28.08
CA GLN A 26 -65.65 -25.63 -27.83
C GLN A 26 -64.80 -25.87 -26.57
N GLN A 27 -65.36 -26.50 -25.53
CA GLN A 27 -64.62 -26.93 -24.33
C GLN A 27 -63.60 -28.04 -24.65
N ARG A 28 -63.85 -28.89 -25.67
CA ARG A 28 -62.95 -29.98 -26.08
C ARG A 28 -61.77 -29.56 -26.96
N VAL A 29 -61.72 -28.33 -27.46
CA VAL A 29 -60.55 -27.86 -28.23
C VAL A 29 -59.36 -27.67 -27.31
N GLY A 30 -58.35 -28.53 -27.47
CA GLY A 30 -57.09 -28.48 -26.75
C GLY A 30 -56.28 -27.23 -27.12
N LEU A 31 -55.53 -26.71 -26.16
CA LEU A 31 -54.68 -25.54 -26.32
C LEU A 31 -53.21 -25.96 -26.36
N VAL A 32 -52.45 -25.35 -27.25
CA VAL A 32 -50.99 -25.30 -27.18
C VAL A 32 -50.61 -23.92 -26.67
N ALA A 33 -50.03 -23.87 -25.47
CA ALA A 33 -49.61 -22.62 -24.87
C ALA A 33 -48.24 -22.20 -25.41
N VAL A 34 -48.04 -20.91 -25.62
CA VAL A 34 -46.74 -20.32 -25.98
C VAL A 34 -46.28 -19.43 -24.83
N ILE A 35 -45.06 -19.66 -24.35
CA ILE A 35 -44.39 -18.84 -23.34
C ILE A 35 -43.09 -18.32 -23.94
N ARG A 36 -42.88 -17.01 -23.94
CA ARG A 36 -41.64 -16.37 -24.41
C ARG A 36 -40.83 -15.86 -23.23
N ILE A 37 -39.67 -16.45 -23.00
CA ILE A 37 -38.68 -16.02 -22.00
C ILE A 37 -37.65 -15.16 -22.74
N LYS A 38 -37.55 -13.87 -22.37
CA LYS A 38 -36.77 -12.86 -23.10
C LYS A 38 -35.88 -12.05 -22.16
N GLY A 39 -34.66 -11.75 -22.61
CA GLY A 39 -33.70 -10.95 -21.84
C GLY A 39 -33.10 -11.70 -20.65
N TYR A 40 -32.59 -10.96 -19.67
CA TYR A 40 -31.96 -11.55 -18.49
C TYR A 40 -32.94 -11.74 -17.33
N ILE A 41 -32.74 -12.80 -16.55
CA ILE A 41 -33.50 -13.12 -15.34
C ILE A 41 -32.69 -12.64 -14.11
N LEU A 42 -32.80 -11.36 -13.78
CA LEU A 42 -31.98 -10.71 -12.72
C LEU A 42 -32.75 -10.32 -11.45
N THR A 43 -34.08 -10.37 -11.47
CA THR A 43 -34.93 -9.96 -10.34
C THR A 43 -35.98 -11.02 -10.01
N SER A 44 -36.44 -11.03 -8.75
CA SER A 44 -37.58 -11.85 -8.31
C SER A 44 -38.80 -11.65 -9.18
N ASP A 45 -39.18 -10.40 -9.47
CA ASP A 45 -40.35 -10.06 -10.29
C ASP A 45 -40.31 -10.74 -11.67
N THR A 46 -39.13 -10.79 -12.30
CA THR A 46 -38.92 -11.45 -13.59
C THR A 46 -39.09 -12.96 -13.47
N ALA A 47 -38.54 -13.56 -12.42
CA ALA A 47 -38.64 -14.99 -12.13
C ALA A 47 -40.09 -15.39 -11.80
N ASP A 48 -40.76 -14.64 -10.93
CA ASP A 48 -42.11 -14.90 -10.47
C ASP A 48 -43.14 -14.67 -11.58
N TYR A 49 -42.94 -13.68 -12.45
CA TYR A 49 -43.73 -13.51 -13.67
C TYR A 49 -43.65 -14.77 -14.55
N TYR A 50 -42.46 -15.22 -14.93
CA TYR A 50 -42.33 -16.41 -15.78
C TYR A 50 -42.80 -17.69 -15.08
N HIS A 51 -42.53 -17.84 -13.78
CA HIS A 51 -43.06 -18.93 -12.97
C HIS A 51 -44.60 -18.93 -12.97
N SER A 52 -45.26 -17.77 -12.87
CA SER A 52 -46.72 -17.65 -12.92
C SER A 52 -47.30 -18.09 -14.27
N LEU A 53 -46.63 -17.81 -15.40
CA LEU A 53 -47.05 -18.26 -16.72
C LEU A 53 -46.90 -19.79 -16.86
N ILE A 54 -45.78 -20.35 -16.38
CA ILE A 54 -45.52 -21.79 -16.36
C ILE A 54 -46.55 -22.51 -15.48
N ARG A 55 -46.86 -21.95 -14.30
CA ARG A 55 -47.89 -22.45 -13.38
C ARG A 55 -49.27 -22.42 -14.03
N SER A 56 -49.65 -21.32 -14.67
CA SER A 56 -50.91 -21.19 -15.41
C SER A 56 -51.02 -22.21 -16.55
N ALA A 57 -49.93 -22.46 -17.28
CA ALA A 57 -49.88 -23.51 -18.31
C ALA A 57 -50.02 -24.92 -17.71
N SER A 58 -49.49 -25.16 -16.51
CA SER A 58 -49.59 -26.44 -15.78
C SER A 58 -51.02 -26.69 -15.26
N GLU A 59 -51.59 -25.72 -14.55
CA GLU A 59 -52.91 -25.80 -13.91
C GLU A 59 -54.08 -25.82 -14.92
N ASN A 60 -53.94 -25.14 -16.06
CA ASN A 60 -55.01 -25.11 -17.07
C ASN A 60 -55.15 -26.47 -17.79
N GLY A 61 -56.17 -27.25 -17.42
CA GLY A 61 -56.46 -28.57 -18.00
C GLY A 61 -56.75 -28.57 -19.51
N ARG A 62 -57.06 -27.41 -20.12
CA ARG A 62 -57.18 -27.27 -21.57
C ARG A 62 -55.84 -27.14 -22.28
N VAL A 63 -54.78 -26.70 -21.60
CA VAL A 63 -53.41 -26.70 -22.14
C VAL A 63 -52.91 -28.14 -22.15
N ARG A 64 -52.52 -28.61 -23.34
CA ARG A 64 -52.11 -30.00 -23.61
C ARG A 64 -50.65 -30.14 -24.02
N ALA A 65 -50.06 -29.08 -24.58
CA ALA A 65 -48.63 -28.94 -24.84
C ALA A 65 -48.19 -27.48 -24.61
N VAL A 66 -46.89 -27.27 -24.45
CA VAL A 66 -46.31 -25.92 -24.31
C VAL A 66 -45.12 -25.77 -25.25
N VAL A 67 -45.08 -24.65 -25.99
CA VAL A 67 -43.89 -24.19 -26.72
C VAL A 67 -43.25 -23.06 -25.91
N VAL A 68 -41.98 -23.24 -25.53
CA VAL A 68 -41.21 -22.20 -24.83
C VAL A 68 -40.21 -21.59 -25.80
N VAL A 69 -40.38 -20.32 -26.14
CA VAL A 69 -39.44 -19.58 -26.98
C VAL A 69 -38.46 -18.86 -26.07
N ILE A 70 -37.18 -19.21 -26.18
CA ILE A 70 -36.11 -18.67 -25.33
C ILE A 70 -35.23 -17.75 -26.17
N ASP A 71 -35.15 -16.50 -25.72
CA ASP A 71 -34.29 -15.45 -26.26
C ASP A 71 -33.59 -14.76 -25.07
N SER A 72 -32.70 -15.52 -24.41
CA SER A 72 -32.11 -15.19 -23.12
C SER A 72 -30.63 -15.55 -23.05
N PHE A 73 -29.86 -14.63 -22.46
CA PHE A 73 -28.45 -14.79 -22.16
C PHE A 73 -28.19 -15.18 -20.69
N GLY A 74 -29.24 -15.60 -19.97
CA GLY A 74 -29.17 -16.12 -18.61
C GLY A 74 -29.57 -15.12 -17.52
N GLY A 75 -28.98 -15.23 -16.33
CA GLY A 75 -29.40 -14.45 -15.17
C GLY A 75 -28.73 -14.84 -13.85
N TYR A 76 -29.31 -14.41 -12.74
CA TYR A 76 -28.88 -14.79 -11.39
C TYR A 76 -29.26 -16.26 -11.13
N SER A 77 -28.34 -17.04 -10.55
CA SER A 77 -28.38 -18.51 -10.64
C SER A 77 -29.65 -19.13 -10.05
N ASN A 78 -30.07 -18.67 -8.88
CA ASN A 78 -31.27 -19.15 -8.18
C ASN A 78 -32.57 -18.91 -8.97
N TYR A 79 -32.73 -17.74 -9.61
CA TYR A 79 -33.92 -17.38 -10.38
C TYR A 79 -33.99 -18.17 -11.70
N VAL A 80 -32.83 -18.41 -12.33
CA VAL A 80 -32.72 -19.31 -13.49
C VAL A 80 -33.12 -20.73 -13.09
N GLU A 81 -32.63 -21.22 -11.96
CA GLU A 81 -32.92 -22.58 -11.48
C GLU A 81 -34.40 -22.76 -11.08
N GLN A 82 -35.03 -21.75 -10.46
CA GLN A 82 -36.48 -21.71 -10.22
C GLN A 82 -37.27 -21.94 -11.53
N LEU A 83 -36.87 -21.31 -12.64
CA LEU A 83 -37.53 -21.46 -13.93
C LEU A 83 -37.23 -22.82 -14.59
N TYR A 84 -36.00 -23.32 -14.49
CA TYR A 84 -35.65 -24.68 -14.93
C TYR A 84 -36.49 -25.74 -14.23
N LEU A 85 -36.55 -25.72 -12.89
CA LEU A 85 -37.33 -26.68 -12.10
C LEU A 85 -38.83 -26.57 -12.41
N SER A 86 -39.34 -25.35 -12.61
CA SER A 86 -40.74 -25.11 -13.00
C SER A 86 -41.07 -25.71 -14.36
N LEU A 87 -40.21 -25.54 -15.37
CA LEU A 87 -40.40 -26.13 -16.69
C LEU A 87 -40.20 -27.66 -16.69
N LYS A 88 -39.24 -28.17 -15.90
CA LYS A 88 -38.99 -29.61 -15.76
C LYS A 88 -40.23 -30.31 -15.22
N HIS A 89 -40.81 -29.79 -14.14
CA HIS A 89 -42.04 -30.31 -13.54
C HIS A 89 -43.27 -30.20 -14.47
N LEU A 90 -43.34 -29.14 -15.29
CA LEU A 90 -44.36 -29.03 -16.33
C LEU A 90 -44.17 -30.11 -17.41
N ASN A 91 -42.93 -30.35 -17.85
CA ASN A 91 -42.56 -31.29 -18.90
C ASN A 91 -42.84 -32.76 -18.51
N GLU A 92 -42.79 -33.10 -17.23
CA GLU A 92 -43.25 -34.40 -16.68
C GLU A 92 -44.75 -34.66 -16.92
N ARG A 93 -45.56 -33.60 -17.03
CA ARG A 93 -47.03 -33.68 -17.11
C ARG A 93 -47.59 -33.38 -18.50
N LYS A 94 -46.95 -32.48 -19.24
CA LYS A 94 -47.39 -31.96 -20.55
C LYS A 94 -46.15 -31.76 -21.42
N PRO A 95 -46.14 -32.21 -22.70
CA PRO A 95 -44.98 -32.02 -23.57
C PRO A 95 -44.53 -30.56 -23.67
N VAL A 96 -43.30 -30.28 -23.25
CA VAL A 96 -42.63 -28.98 -23.46
C VAL A 96 -41.64 -29.11 -24.63
N VAL A 97 -41.81 -28.25 -25.64
CA VAL A 97 -40.88 -28.09 -26.77
C VAL A 97 -40.29 -26.69 -26.69
N ALA A 98 -38.98 -26.55 -26.83
CA ALA A 98 -38.30 -25.26 -26.84
C ALA A 98 -37.93 -24.82 -28.26
N LEU A 99 -37.94 -23.50 -28.50
CA LEU A 99 -37.21 -22.84 -29.58
C LEU A 99 -36.17 -21.92 -28.95
N ALA A 100 -34.90 -22.29 -29.06
CA ALA A 100 -33.76 -21.45 -28.70
C ALA A 100 -33.48 -20.45 -29.83
N VAL A 101 -34.03 -19.24 -29.71
CA VAL A 101 -33.68 -18.09 -30.57
C VAL A 101 -32.27 -17.64 -30.20
N ASN A 102 -32.07 -17.35 -28.92
CA ASN A 102 -30.78 -17.30 -28.24
C ASN A 102 -30.95 -17.98 -26.88
N ALA A 103 -30.09 -18.92 -26.55
CA ALA A 103 -30.11 -19.63 -25.28
C ALA A 103 -28.67 -19.80 -24.78
N LEU A 104 -28.15 -18.79 -24.08
CA LEU A 104 -26.82 -18.82 -23.47
C LEU A 104 -26.89 -18.87 -21.95
N SER A 105 -25.96 -19.60 -21.35
CA SER A 105 -25.82 -19.83 -19.91
C SER A 105 -27.17 -20.17 -19.28
N GLY A 106 -27.71 -19.35 -18.37
CA GLY A 106 -29.01 -19.62 -17.75
C GLY A 106 -30.18 -19.76 -18.73
N GLY A 107 -30.12 -19.13 -19.91
CA GLY A 107 -31.09 -19.35 -20.98
C GLY A 107 -31.05 -20.77 -21.52
N TYR A 108 -29.85 -21.36 -21.64
CA TYR A 108 -29.67 -22.77 -22.01
C TYR A 108 -30.04 -23.72 -20.86
N TYR A 109 -29.73 -23.35 -19.61
CA TYR A 109 -30.14 -24.11 -18.41
C TYR A 109 -31.66 -24.34 -18.43
N ILE A 110 -32.44 -23.27 -18.61
CA ILE A 110 -33.91 -23.34 -18.74
C ILE A 110 -34.33 -24.14 -19.98
N CYS A 111 -33.59 -24.02 -21.09
CA CYS A 111 -33.85 -24.77 -22.32
C CYS A 111 -33.69 -26.29 -22.13
N ALA A 112 -32.73 -26.74 -21.32
CA ALA A 112 -32.48 -28.15 -21.03
C ALA A 112 -33.65 -28.86 -20.32
N ALA A 113 -34.57 -28.12 -19.70
CA ALA A 113 -35.80 -28.69 -19.14
C ALA A 113 -36.80 -29.20 -20.20
N ALA A 114 -36.70 -28.73 -21.46
CA ALA A 114 -37.60 -29.11 -22.54
C ALA A 114 -37.24 -30.48 -23.13
N SER A 115 -38.25 -31.28 -23.48
CA SER A 115 -38.02 -32.62 -24.02
C SER A 115 -37.67 -32.64 -25.52
N TYR A 116 -37.85 -31.53 -26.24
CA TYR A 116 -37.32 -31.33 -27.60
C TYR A 116 -36.95 -29.86 -27.80
N ILE A 117 -35.81 -29.57 -28.44
CA ILE A 117 -35.24 -28.23 -28.60
C ILE A 117 -34.94 -27.97 -30.08
N PHE A 118 -35.58 -26.97 -30.65
CA PHE A 118 -35.21 -26.38 -31.94
C PHE A 118 -34.28 -25.18 -31.75
N ALA A 119 -33.47 -24.87 -32.75
CA ALA A 119 -32.75 -23.60 -32.89
C ALA A 119 -32.73 -23.14 -34.34
N HIS A 120 -32.38 -21.87 -34.60
CA HIS A 120 -32.03 -21.43 -35.96
C HIS A 120 -30.55 -21.72 -36.23
N SER A 121 -30.15 -21.81 -37.50
CA SER A 121 -28.75 -22.13 -37.88
C SER A 121 -27.71 -21.23 -37.23
N THR A 122 -28.07 -19.95 -37.04
CA THR A 122 -27.23 -18.87 -36.48
C THR A 122 -27.62 -18.47 -35.05
N SER A 123 -28.52 -19.21 -34.39
CA SER A 123 -28.83 -18.99 -32.97
C SER A 123 -27.60 -19.21 -32.11
N PHE A 124 -27.40 -18.39 -31.07
CA PHE A 124 -26.36 -18.64 -30.08
C PHE A 124 -26.88 -19.59 -29.00
N VAL A 125 -26.19 -20.72 -28.81
CA VAL A 125 -26.53 -21.78 -27.86
C VAL A 125 -25.31 -22.17 -27.03
N GLY A 126 -25.50 -22.55 -25.77
CA GLY A 126 -24.41 -22.99 -24.90
C GLY A 126 -24.02 -21.93 -23.87
N ALA A 127 -22.76 -21.48 -23.87
CA ALA A 127 -22.14 -20.73 -22.77
C ALA A 127 -22.38 -21.42 -21.41
N VAL A 128 -22.17 -22.74 -21.38
CA VAL A 128 -22.35 -23.59 -20.19
C VAL A 128 -21.22 -23.28 -19.21
N GLY A 129 -21.51 -22.39 -18.27
CA GLY A 129 -20.51 -21.78 -17.42
C GLY A 129 -21.17 -20.92 -16.36
N VAL A 130 -20.39 -20.64 -15.31
CA VAL A 130 -20.81 -19.88 -14.14
C VAL A 130 -19.80 -18.77 -13.91
N ILE A 131 -20.29 -17.56 -13.69
CA ILE A 131 -19.45 -16.42 -13.29
C ILE A 131 -19.87 -15.96 -11.89
N SER A 132 -18.92 -15.46 -11.11
CA SER A 132 -19.20 -15.02 -9.75
C SER A 132 -18.19 -13.98 -9.28
N THR A 133 -18.66 -13.08 -8.42
CA THR A 133 -17.80 -12.21 -7.61
C THR A 133 -17.35 -12.99 -6.38
N ALA A 134 -16.04 -13.17 -6.22
CA ALA A 134 -15.48 -13.83 -5.04
C ALA A 134 -15.83 -13.05 -3.77
N PRO A 135 -15.93 -13.71 -2.60
CA PRO A 135 -16.10 -13.04 -1.33
C PRO A 135 -15.02 -11.95 -1.15
N PRO A 136 -15.40 -10.73 -0.73
CA PRO A 136 -14.42 -9.70 -0.44
C PRO A 136 -13.52 -10.17 0.70
N LEU A 137 -12.26 -9.72 0.72
CA LEU A 137 -11.53 -9.83 1.97
C LEU A 137 -12.19 -8.86 2.97
N LEU A 138 -12.51 -9.35 4.16
CA LEU A 138 -13.06 -8.50 5.21
C LEU A 138 -12.01 -7.45 5.63
N VAL A 139 -12.39 -6.18 5.48
CA VAL A 139 -11.76 -5.09 6.23
C VAL A 139 -12.26 -5.20 7.66
N PRO A 140 -11.41 -5.51 8.64
CA PRO A 140 -11.84 -5.64 10.02
C PRO A 140 -12.23 -4.27 10.60
N SER A 141 -12.90 -4.30 11.75
CA SER A 141 -13.32 -3.10 12.46
C SER A 141 -13.59 -3.40 13.94
N GLU A 142 -13.30 -2.44 14.79
CA GLU A 142 -13.68 -2.38 16.20
C GLU A 142 -15.11 -1.86 16.40
N VAL A 143 -15.71 -1.24 15.37
CA VAL A 143 -17.07 -0.66 15.40
C VAL A 143 -18.10 -1.64 14.85
N VAL A 144 -17.77 -2.33 13.75
CA VAL A 144 -18.62 -3.38 13.18
C VAL A 144 -18.14 -4.73 13.69
N LEU A 145 -18.92 -5.32 14.60
CA LEU A 145 -18.56 -6.58 15.27
C LEU A 145 -19.37 -7.75 14.72
N GLU A 146 -18.68 -8.81 14.31
CA GLU A 146 -19.29 -10.05 13.84
C GLU A 146 -19.07 -11.21 14.81
N THR A 147 -20.04 -12.13 14.86
CA THR A 147 -19.98 -13.34 15.69
C THR A 147 -19.21 -14.50 15.04
N GLY A 148 -18.47 -14.26 13.95
CA GLY A 148 -17.69 -15.29 13.26
C GLY A 148 -17.06 -14.79 11.94
N PRO A 149 -15.99 -15.44 11.46
CA PRO A 149 -15.14 -14.93 10.36
C PRO A 149 -15.89 -14.71 9.05
N TYR A 150 -16.78 -15.62 8.67
CA TYR A 150 -17.51 -15.56 7.40
C TYR A 150 -18.87 -14.83 7.50
N LYS A 151 -19.19 -14.23 8.67
CA LYS A 151 -20.51 -13.61 8.89
C LYS A 151 -20.74 -12.38 8.00
N HIS A 152 -19.68 -11.63 7.71
CA HIS A 152 -19.72 -10.46 6.82
C HIS A 152 -19.55 -10.86 5.35
N THR A 153 -18.61 -11.76 5.06
CA THR A 153 -18.24 -12.16 3.70
C THR A 153 -19.16 -13.23 3.09
N GLY A 154 -20.02 -13.85 3.91
CA GLY A 154 -20.93 -14.95 3.54
C GLY A 154 -20.25 -16.31 3.36
N PHE A 155 -19.05 -16.33 2.78
CA PHE A 155 -18.30 -17.55 2.46
C PHE A 155 -16.80 -17.37 2.79
N SER A 156 -16.09 -18.50 2.95
CA SER A 156 -14.63 -18.58 2.88
C SER A 156 -14.17 -18.26 1.46
N ARG A 157 -13.12 -17.46 1.32
CA ARG A 157 -12.55 -17.07 0.03
C ARG A 157 -11.69 -18.19 -0.57
N LEU A 158 -11.04 -19.01 0.25
CA LEU A 158 -10.27 -20.18 -0.21
C LEU A 158 -11.19 -21.30 -0.72
N LEU A 159 -12.31 -21.55 -0.05
CA LEU A 159 -13.26 -22.61 -0.42
C LEU A 159 -14.24 -22.18 -1.53
N PHE A 160 -14.38 -20.88 -1.80
CA PHE A 160 -15.33 -20.37 -2.80
C PHE A 160 -15.12 -20.93 -4.21
N PHE A 161 -13.88 -21.26 -4.59
CA PHE A 161 -13.60 -21.93 -5.87
C PHE A 161 -14.32 -23.28 -5.98
N SER A 162 -14.44 -24.02 -4.87
CA SER A 162 -15.22 -25.26 -4.81
C SER A 162 -16.73 -25.00 -4.87
N ASN A 163 -17.22 -23.93 -4.22
CA ASN A 163 -18.63 -23.52 -4.36
C ASN A 163 -19.00 -23.18 -5.81
N LEU A 164 -18.10 -22.49 -6.54
CA LEU A 164 -18.29 -22.18 -7.96
C LEU A 164 -18.27 -23.45 -8.83
N SER A 165 -17.36 -24.39 -8.54
CA SER A 165 -17.33 -25.71 -9.19
C SER A 165 -18.62 -26.51 -8.98
N HIS A 166 -19.17 -26.53 -7.75
CA HIS A 166 -20.44 -27.20 -7.47
C HIS A 166 -21.62 -26.59 -8.26
N ALA A 167 -21.65 -25.27 -8.44
CA ALA A 167 -22.65 -24.60 -9.26
C ALA A 167 -22.53 -24.96 -10.75
N LEU A 168 -21.28 -25.09 -11.26
CA LEU A 168 -21.03 -25.57 -12.62
C LEU A 168 -21.44 -27.04 -12.78
N ASP A 169 -21.15 -27.88 -11.79
CA ASP A 169 -21.55 -29.29 -11.79
C ASP A 169 -23.07 -29.48 -11.78
N ALA A 170 -23.81 -28.63 -11.06
CA ALA A 170 -25.28 -28.62 -11.11
C ALA A 170 -25.80 -28.32 -12.52
N PHE A 171 -25.25 -27.29 -13.18
CA PHE A 171 -25.62 -26.93 -14.56
C PHE A 171 -25.26 -28.04 -15.56
N LEU A 172 -24.06 -28.61 -15.49
CA LEU A 172 -23.64 -29.73 -16.34
C LEU A 172 -24.56 -30.95 -16.16
N SER A 173 -24.91 -31.27 -14.92
CA SER A 173 -25.82 -32.39 -14.60
C SER A 173 -27.24 -32.16 -15.13
N ALA A 174 -27.75 -30.92 -15.07
CA ALA A 174 -29.04 -30.56 -15.63
C ALA A 174 -29.10 -30.74 -17.17
N ILE A 175 -27.98 -30.49 -17.87
CA ILE A 175 -27.86 -30.73 -19.31
C ILE A 175 -27.76 -32.23 -19.60
N GLU A 176 -26.90 -32.96 -18.89
CA GLU A 176 -26.74 -34.41 -19.04
C GLU A 176 -28.08 -35.14 -18.82
N GLU A 177 -28.86 -34.76 -17.80
CA GLU A 177 -30.19 -35.31 -17.53
C GLU A 177 -31.20 -34.94 -18.63
N GLY A 178 -31.32 -33.66 -19.00
CA GLY A 178 -32.32 -33.19 -19.96
C GLY A 178 -32.06 -33.66 -21.39
N ARG A 179 -30.79 -33.76 -21.80
CA ARG A 179 -30.39 -34.20 -23.14
C ARG A 179 -30.27 -35.72 -23.21
N GLY A 180 -29.78 -36.39 -22.16
CA GLY A 180 -29.61 -37.84 -22.09
C GLY A 180 -28.70 -38.37 -23.21
N SER A 181 -29.03 -39.52 -23.78
CA SER A 181 -28.29 -40.16 -24.89
C SER A 181 -28.21 -39.34 -26.19
N ARG A 182 -28.89 -38.18 -26.26
CA ARG A 182 -28.81 -37.24 -27.39
C ARG A 182 -27.60 -36.32 -27.28
N LEU A 183 -27.08 -36.11 -26.07
CA LEU A 183 -25.87 -35.33 -25.83
C LEU A 183 -24.66 -36.06 -26.40
N LYS A 184 -23.85 -35.34 -27.17
CA LYS A 184 -22.62 -35.87 -27.80
C LYS A 184 -21.37 -35.14 -27.33
N ALA A 185 -21.51 -33.87 -26.95
CA ALA A 185 -20.45 -33.13 -26.27
C ALA A 185 -20.07 -33.81 -24.96
N SER A 186 -18.78 -33.84 -24.64
CA SER A 186 -18.30 -34.32 -23.34
C SER A 186 -18.51 -33.25 -22.26
N ARG A 187 -18.53 -33.66 -20.99
CA ARG A 187 -18.58 -32.73 -19.85
C ARG A 187 -17.42 -31.71 -19.91
N ASP A 188 -16.23 -32.15 -20.35
CA ASP A 188 -15.02 -31.34 -20.57
C ASP A 188 -15.10 -30.36 -21.77
N GLU A 189 -16.01 -30.59 -22.70
CA GLU A 189 -16.30 -29.68 -23.81
C GLU A 189 -17.33 -28.62 -23.41
N LEU A 190 -18.33 -29.02 -22.62
CA LEU A 190 -19.34 -28.11 -22.08
C LEU A 190 -18.75 -27.15 -21.03
N SER A 191 -17.95 -27.65 -20.09
CA SER A 191 -17.37 -26.88 -18.98
C SER A 191 -16.45 -25.72 -19.41
N ARG A 192 -16.09 -25.65 -20.69
CA ARG A 192 -15.30 -24.56 -21.29
C ARG A 192 -16.08 -23.25 -21.48
N GLY A 193 -17.40 -23.24 -21.26
CA GLY A 193 -18.22 -22.02 -21.37
C GLY A 193 -18.33 -21.47 -22.80
N LEU A 194 -18.07 -22.28 -23.83
CA LEU A 194 -18.09 -21.86 -25.23
C LEU A 194 -19.50 -21.54 -25.72
N VAL A 195 -19.60 -20.52 -26.58
CA VAL A 195 -20.79 -20.22 -27.39
C VAL A 195 -20.70 -21.01 -28.69
N TYR A 196 -21.79 -21.68 -29.05
CA TYR A 196 -21.94 -22.45 -30.28
C TYR A 196 -23.04 -21.82 -31.16
N LEU A 197 -22.85 -21.84 -32.47
CA LEU A 197 -23.95 -21.59 -33.41
C LEU A 197 -24.93 -22.77 -33.37
N GLY A 198 -26.21 -22.56 -33.68
CA GLY A 198 -27.22 -23.61 -33.67
C GLY A 198 -26.84 -24.85 -34.49
N THR A 199 -26.17 -24.66 -35.64
CA THR A 199 -25.64 -25.78 -36.46
C THR A 199 -24.53 -26.60 -35.79
N GLU A 200 -23.78 -26.01 -34.85
CA GLU A 200 -22.76 -26.68 -34.05
C GLU A 200 -23.42 -27.34 -32.83
N ALA A 201 -24.33 -26.62 -32.16
CA ALA A 201 -25.14 -27.14 -31.06
C ALA A 201 -25.91 -28.41 -31.45
N LEU A 202 -26.39 -28.53 -32.70
CA LEU A 202 -27.01 -29.75 -33.21
C LEU A 202 -26.01 -30.91 -33.34
N LYS A 203 -24.78 -30.65 -33.81
CA LYS A 203 -23.72 -31.68 -33.89
C LYS A 203 -23.32 -32.18 -32.52
N LEU A 204 -23.28 -31.28 -31.53
CA LEU A 204 -22.98 -31.55 -30.11
C LEU A 204 -24.15 -32.17 -29.33
N GLY A 205 -25.35 -32.21 -29.92
CA GLY A 205 -26.56 -32.74 -29.26
C GLY A 205 -27.18 -31.78 -28.23
N LEU A 206 -26.74 -30.53 -28.17
CA LEU A 206 -27.30 -29.48 -27.33
C LEU A 206 -28.70 -29.05 -27.79
N VAL A 207 -28.99 -29.18 -29.08
CA VAL A 207 -30.34 -29.05 -29.66
C VAL A 207 -30.68 -30.31 -30.45
N ASP A 208 -31.97 -30.53 -30.71
CA ASP A 208 -32.45 -31.72 -31.43
C ASP A 208 -32.56 -31.48 -32.94
N GLU A 209 -32.88 -30.26 -33.37
CA GLU A 209 -33.16 -29.95 -34.78
C GLU A 209 -32.94 -28.45 -35.10
N ILE A 210 -32.60 -28.14 -36.35
CA ILE A 210 -32.66 -26.76 -36.87
C ILE A 210 -34.05 -26.53 -37.45
N GLY A 211 -34.75 -25.48 -37.00
CA GLY A 211 -36.10 -25.20 -37.48
C GLY A 211 -36.68 -23.85 -37.10
N THR A 212 -37.95 -23.68 -37.44
CA THR A 212 -38.75 -22.47 -37.22
C THR A 212 -39.66 -22.61 -35.99
N PHE A 213 -40.32 -21.51 -35.61
CA PHE A 213 -41.39 -21.52 -34.61
C PHE A 213 -42.55 -22.45 -34.98
N ASP A 214 -42.94 -22.48 -36.26
CA ASP A 214 -44.04 -23.33 -36.73
C ASP A 214 -43.70 -24.82 -36.58
N GLN A 215 -42.45 -25.22 -36.88
CA GLN A 215 -41.99 -26.59 -36.66
C GLN A 215 -41.95 -26.97 -35.16
N ALA A 216 -41.56 -26.04 -34.29
CA ALA A 216 -41.64 -26.24 -32.84
C ALA A 216 -43.10 -26.41 -32.35
N LEU A 217 -44.03 -25.65 -32.93
CA LEU A 217 -45.47 -25.77 -32.67
C LEU A 217 -46.03 -27.11 -33.17
N GLU A 218 -45.73 -27.50 -34.42
CA GLU A 218 -46.11 -28.80 -34.98
C GLU A 218 -45.59 -29.97 -34.14
N LYS A 219 -44.34 -29.87 -33.65
CA LYS A 219 -43.75 -30.87 -32.74
C LYS A 219 -44.51 -30.97 -31.42
N ALA A 220 -44.93 -29.84 -30.85
CA ALA A 220 -45.71 -29.79 -29.62
C ALA A 220 -47.13 -30.40 -29.82
N VAL A 221 -47.78 -30.06 -30.93
CA VAL A 221 -49.08 -30.63 -31.36
C VAL A 221 -48.98 -32.15 -31.55
N GLN A 222 -47.96 -32.62 -32.26
CA GLN A 222 -47.69 -34.04 -32.50
C GLN A 222 -47.51 -34.80 -31.18
N ARG A 223 -46.69 -34.27 -30.26
CA ARG A 223 -46.38 -34.96 -28.99
C ARG A 223 -47.54 -34.93 -27.98
N ALA A 224 -48.50 -34.03 -28.13
CA ALA A 224 -49.75 -34.06 -27.36
C ALA A 224 -50.92 -34.79 -28.06
N GLY A 225 -50.71 -35.33 -29.28
CA GLY A 225 -51.71 -36.10 -30.02
C GLY A 225 -52.94 -35.30 -30.43
N LEU A 226 -52.78 -34.01 -30.77
CA LEU A 226 -53.88 -33.10 -31.07
C LEU A 226 -54.20 -33.04 -32.57
N ALA A 227 -55.44 -33.34 -32.95
CA ALA A 227 -55.94 -33.15 -34.32
C ALA A 227 -56.63 -31.78 -34.54
N ILE A 228 -57.23 -31.22 -33.48
CA ILE A 228 -57.85 -29.88 -33.49
C ILE A 228 -57.35 -29.14 -32.26
N TYR A 229 -56.71 -28.00 -32.47
CA TYR A 229 -56.11 -27.20 -31.41
C TYR A 229 -56.28 -25.70 -31.65
N ARG A 230 -56.00 -24.90 -30.62
CA ARG A 230 -55.74 -23.47 -30.74
C ARG A 230 -54.41 -23.14 -30.08
N VAL A 231 -53.69 -22.19 -30.66
CA VAL A 231 -52.50 -21.61 -30.05
C VAL A 231 -52.95 -20.46 -29.14
N VAL A 232 -52.36 -20.37 -27.94
CA VAL A 232 -52.60 -19.26 -27.01
C VAL A 232 -51.25 -18.80 -26.47
N GLU A 233 -50.87 -17.56 -26.71
CA GLU A 233 -49.71 -16.95 -26.07
C GLU A 233 -50.09 -16.52 -24.66
N LEU A 234 -49.28 -16.88 -23.65
CA LEU A 234 -49.56 -16.61 -22.24
C LEU A 234 -48.90 -15.32 -21.74
N ASN A 235 -47.95 -14.77 -22.49
CA ASN A 235 -47.41 -13.44 -22.22
C ASN A 235 -48.50 -12.39 -22.49
N GLU A 236 -48.79 -11.54 -21.50
CA GLU A 236 -49.78 -10.47 -21.65
C GLU A 236 -49.41 -9.44 -22.73
N GLU A 237 -50.39 -9.04 -23.55
CA GLU A 237 -50.27 -7.90 -24.47
C GLU A 237 -50.16 -6.59 -23.67
N GLY A 238 -48.93 -6.19 -23.33
CA GLY A 238 -48.61 -5.00 -22.54
C GLY A 238 -47.91 -5.30 -21.22
N GLY A 239 -48.02 -6.53 -20.70
CA GLY A 239 -47.39 -6.98 -19.45
C GLY A 239 -45.95 -7.48 -19.60
N ALA A 240 -45.30 -7.24 -20.74
CA ALA A 240 -43.86 -7.39 -20.88
C ALA A 240 -43.17 -6.29 -20.04
N GLN A 241 -42.94 -6.58 -18.75
CA GLN A 241 -42.02 -5.82 -17.91
C GLN A 241 -40.70 -5.74 -18.69
N LYS A 242 -40.39 -4.57 -19.26
CA LYS A 242 -39.17 -4.40 -20.07
C LYS A 242 -38.00 -4.78 -19.17
N SER A 243 -37.32 -5.88 -19.48
CA SER A 243 -36.03 -6.20 -18.85
C SER A 243 -35.17 -4.96 -19.03
N VAL A 244 -34.94 -4.21 -17.94
CA VAL A 244 -34.38 -2.85 -17.98
C VAL A 244 -32.92 -2.87 -18.47
N TYR A 245 -32.35 -4.06 -18.53
CA TYR A 245 -30.94 -4.33 -18.76
C TYR A 245 -30.73 -4.99 -20.13
N SER A 246 -30.35 -4.16 -21.11
CA SER A 246 -29.78 -4.64 -22.38
C SER A 246 -28.45 -5.35 -22.12
N TRP A 247 -28.16 -6.39 -22.92
CA TRP A 247 -26.87 -7.08 -22.94
C TRP A 247 -25.67 -6.15 -23.22
N SER A 248 -25.90 -5.03 -23.89
CA SER A 248 -24.91 -3.96 -24.08
C SER A 248 -24.55 -3.17 -22.81
N ASN A 249 -25.41 -3.20 -21.79
CA ASN A 249 -25.32 -2.36 -20.59
C ASN A 249 -25.02 -3.19 -19.33
N LEU A 250 -24.88 -4.51 -19.45
CA LEU A 250 -24.60 -5.40 -18.33
C LEU A 250 -23.12 -5.29 -17.92
N THR A 251 -22.88 -4.73 -16.74
CA THR A 251 -21.55 -4.56 -16.15
C THR A 251 -21.46 -5.28 -14.81
N VAL A 252 -20.24 -5.62 -14.37
CA VAL A 252 -20.02 -6.19 -13.02
C VAL A 252 -20.53 -5.24 -11.93
N ASN A 253 -20.33 -3.92 -12.10
CA ASN A 253 -20.87 -2.89 -11.21
C ASN A 253 -22.41 -2.97 -11.06
N LEU A 254 -23.12 -3.14 -12.19
CA LEU A 254 -24.57 -3.28 -12.18
C LEU A 254 -25.01 -4.57 -11.50
N LEU A 255 -24.34 -5.69 -11.79
CA LEU A 255 -24.61 -6.99 -11.17
C LEU A 255 -24.43 -6.94 -9.64
N GLU A 256 -23.36 -6.30 -9.16
CA GLU A 256 -23.12 -6.10 -7.72
C GLU A 256 -24.11 -5.13 -7.06
N SER A 257 -24.61 -4.13 -7.79
CA SER A 257 -25.64 -3.23 -7.27
C SER A 257 -27.02 -3.89 -7.11
N LEU A 258 -27.28 -4.94 -7.88
CA LEU A 258 -28.51 -5.75 -7.81
C LEU A 258 -28.37 -6.87 -6.77
N HIS A 259 -27.22 -7.54 -6.75
CA HIS A 259 -26.89 -8.64 -5.83
C HIS A 259 -25.45 -8.44 -5.32
N PRO A 260 -25.25 -7.91 -4.10
CA PRO A 260 -23.92 -7.66 -3.55
C PRO A 260 -23.06 -8.93 -3.48
N PRO A 261 -21.73 -8.83 -3.64
CA PRO A 261 -20.83 -9.97 -3.47
C PRO A 261 -20.94 -10.63 -2.09
N PRO A 262 -20.76 -11.96 -1.98
CA PRO A 262 -20.52 -12.90 -3.08
C PRO A 262 -21.82 -13.34 -3.76
N ALA A 263 -21.85 -13.26 -5.09
CA ALA A 263 -23.03 -13.55 -5.91
C ALA A 263 -22.66 -14.43 -7.12
N ILE A 264 -23.51 -15.40 -7.45
CA ILE A 264 -23.30 -16.40 -8.52
C ILE A 264 -24.30 -16.17 -9.65
N TYR A 265 -23.81 -16.07 -10.89
CA TYR A 265 -24.65 -15.81 -12.06
C TYR A 265 -24.42 -16.87 -13.15
N TYR A 266 -25.53 -17.37 -13.70
CA TYR A 266 -25.54 -18.12 -14.95
C TYR A 266 -25.78 -17.13 -16.09
N ALA A 267 -24.82 -16.24 -16.36
CA ALA A 267 -24.94 -15.17 -17.34
C ALA A 267 -23.67 -14.98 -18.17
N TYR A 268 -23.83 -14.55 -19.43
CA TYR A 268 -22.72 -14.12 -20.30
C TYR A 268 -22.41 -12.62 -20.12
N VAL A 269 -21.14 -12.29 -19.88
CA VAL A 269 -20.63 -10.91 -19.71
C VAL A 269 -19.46 -10.66 -20.69
N PRO A 270 -19.47 -9.58 -21.50
CA PRO A 270 -18.36 -9.25 -22.42
C PRO A 270 -17.05 -8.87 -21.73
N ALA A 271 -15.91 -9.08 -22.41
CA ALA A 271 -14.57 -8.87 -21.84
C ALA A 271 -14.19 -7.43 -21.42
N PRO A 272 -14.60 -6.33 -22.11
CA PRO A 272 -14.10 -4.98 -21.80
C PRO A 272 -14.56 -4.39 -20.45
N THR A 273 -15.53 -5.01 -19.76
CA THR A 273 -16.21 -4.46 -18.57
C THR A 273 -15.69 -5.00 -17.24
N LEU A 274 -14.50 -5.62 -17.25
CA LEU A 274 -13.84 -6.20 -16.06
C LEU A 274 -12.90 -5.24 -15.30
N ALA A 275 -12.69 -4.00 -15.78
CA ALA A 275 -11.85 -3.00 -15.13
C ALA A 275 -12.68 -2.04 -14.24
N ARG A 276 -12.16 -1.72 -13.05
CA ARG A 276 -12.79 -0.84 -12.04
C ARG A 276 -11.85 0.30 -11.62
N GLU A 277 -12.41 1.50 -11.46
CA GLU A 277 -11.72 2.68 -10.88
C GLU A 277 -12.62 3.39 -9.84
N GLN A 278 -12.01 4.00 -8.81
CA GLN A 278 -12.67 4.93 -7.86
C GLN A 278 -11.71 6.00 -7.25
N PRO A 279 -12.18 7.26 -7.04
CA PRO A 279 -11.60 8.31 -6.17
C PRO A 279 -12.43 8.49 -4.86
N LEU A 280 -12.07 9.23 -3.80
CA LEU A 280 -10.90 10.07 -3.41
C LEU A 280 -10.87 10.21 -1.85
N GLN A 281 -9.96 11.01 -1.26
CA GLN A 281 -9.72 11.13 0.21
C GLN A 281 -9.84 12.58 0.75
N GLN A 282 -10.05 12.77 2.07
CA GLN A 282 -10.04 14.08 2.78
C GLN A 282 -9.11 14.09 4.03
N ALA A 283 -8.85 15.27 4.60
CA ALA A 283 -7.66 15.61 5.40
C ALA A 283 -7.85 15.74 6.94
N GLY A 284 -6.74 15.86 7.69
CA GLY A 284 -6.68 15.98 9.16
C GLY A 284 -5.86 17.18 9.71
N PRO A 285 -5.66 17.31 11.05
CA PRO A 285 -5.24 18.58 11.69
C PRO A 285 -3.85 18.65 12.39
N SER A 286 -3.21 19.83 12.26
CA SER A 286 -2.23 20.57 13.11
C SER A 286 -1.01 19.92 13.81
N THR A 287 0.14 20.63 13.82
CA THR A 287 1.47 20.13 14.19
C THR A 287 2.20 20.83 15.36
N GLY A 288 3.14 20.12 15.99
CA GLY A 288 4.09 20.62 17.00
C GLY A 288 5.32 19.68 17.16
N GLY A 289 6.44 20.18 17.68
CA GLY A 289 7.71 19.41 17.83
C GLY A 289 7.91 18.78 19.22
N GLY A 290 8.73 17.72 19.33
CA GLY A 290 8.96 16.98 20.58
C GLY A 290 10.06 15.91 20.49
N LYS A 291 10.44 15.31 21.63
CA LYS A 291 11.51 14.28 21.70
C LYS A 291 11.11 12.93 21.10
N VAL A 292 9.83 12.60 21.08
CA VAL A 292 9.25 11.56 20.24
C VAL A 292 8.63 12.25 19.04
N VAL A 293 9.09 11.94 17.83
CA VAL A 293 8.51 12.47 16.60
C VAL A 293 7.45 11.49 16.12
N VAL A 294 6.23 11.96 15.93
CA VAL A 294 5.14 11.22 15.31
C VAL A 294 4.98 11.77 13.90
N ASP A 295 5.33 10.96 12.90
CA ASP A 295 5.21 11.34 11.50
C ASP A 295 3.74 11.30 11.07
N LEU A 296 3.22 12.39 10.50
CA LEU A 296 1.92 12.48 9.82
C LEU A 296 2.07 12.79 8.31
N SER A 297 3.28 13.10 7.84
CA SER A 297 3.59 13.55 6.48
C SER A 297 3.31 12.49 5.40
N HIS A 298 3.48 11.22 5.75
CA HIS A 298 3.13 10.08 4.91
C HIS A 298 1.65 9.65 5.05
N GLY A 299 0.81 10.49 5.67
CA GLY A 299 -0.59 10.18 5.93
C GLY A 299 -0.76 9.04 6.93
N ASN A 300 0.15 8.94 7.90
CA ASN A 300 0.06 7.99 9.02
C ASN A 300 -1.26 8.17 9.76
N MET A 301 -2.02 7.08 9.90
CA MET A 301 -3.33 7.07 10.54
C MET A 301 -3.19 6.94 12.07
N VAL A 302 -2.41 7.84 12.65
CA VAL A 302 -2.20 7.97 14.10
C VAL A 302 -2.66 9.34 14.59
N SER A 303 -3.13 9.38 15.83
CA SER A 303 -3.59 10.60 16.49
C SER A 303 -3.11 10.66 17.93
N TRP A 304 -3.30 11.80 18.58
CA TRP A 304 -3.10 11.92 20.02
C TRP A 304 -3.96 10.90 20.79
N TRP A 305 -5.21 10.69 20.36
CA TRP A 305 -6.13 9.73 20.98
C TRP A 305 -5.65 8.28 20.82
N SER A 306 -5.14 7.93 19.64
CA SER A 306 -4.62 6.58 19.33
C SER A 306 -3.40 6.20 20.17
N LEU A 307 -2.66 7.18 20.68
CA LEU A 307 -1.41 7.00 21.41
C LEU A 307 -1.48 7.48 22.87
N ASP A 308 -2.65 7.89 23.37
CA ASP A 308 -2.80 8.63 24.63
C ASP A 308 -2.13 7.92 25.83
N ALA A 309 -2.30 6.60 25.94
CA ALA A 309 -1.66 5.80 27.00
C ALA A 309 -0.12 5.83 26.93
N LEU A 310 0.45 5.72 25.72
CA LEU A 310 1.91 5.82 25.52
C LEU A 310 2.41 7.25 25.79
N LEU A 311 1.65 8.27 25.36
CA LEU A 311 1.98 9.67 25.61
C LEU A 311 1.96 10.01 27.10
N ALA A 312 1.00 9.47 27.86
CA ALA A 312 0.93 9.62 29.32
C ALA A 312 2.12 8.95 30.03
N GLU A 313 2.50 7.74 29.63
CA GLU A 313 3.67 7.04 30.18
C GLU A 313 5.00 7.73 29.84
N LEU A 314 5.11 8.35 28.65
CA LEU A 314 6.25 9.17 28.24
C LEU A 314 6.32 10.49 29.00
N ALA A 315 5.18 11.16 29.20
CA ALA A 315 5.09 12.42 29.95
C ALA A 315 5.52 12.25 31.42
N GLN A 316 5.10 11.16 32.08
CA GLN A 316 5.58 10.79 33.43
C GLN A 316 7.11 10.61 33.51
N ARG A 317 7.77 10.32 32.37
CA ARG A 317 9.22 10.14 32.24
C ARG A 317 9.93 11.39 31.69
N ASN A 318 9.25 12.54 31.66
CA ASN A 318 9.72 13.82 31.10
C ASN A 318 10.11 13.76 29.61
N VAL A 319 9.46 12.89 28.82
CA VAL A 319 9.62 12.81 27.36
C VAL A 319 8.41 13.46 26.69
N THR A 320 8.64 14.46 25.82
CA THR A 320 7.59 15.10 25.02
C THR A 320 7.42 14.42 23.67
N ALA A 321 6.22 14.49 23.09
CA ALA A 321 5.96 14.06 21.72
C ALA A 321 5.50 15.22 20.83
N GLY A 322 5.85 15.17 19.55
CA GLY A 322 5.45 16.15 18.53
C GLY A 322 4.91 15.46 17.28
N PHE A 323 3.75 15.92 16.80
CA PHE A 323 3.09 15.42 15.59
C PHE A 323 3.43 16.34 14.41
N ILE A 324 3.92 15.76 13.30
CA ILE A 324 4.53 16.53 12.21
C ILE A 324 4.02 16.08 10.83
N ASP A 325 3.36 16.99 10.11
CA ASP A 325 2.67 16.77 8.82
C ASP A 325 3.55 16.91 7.57
N THR A 326 4.84 17.24 7.75
CA THR A 326 5.75 17.64 6.67
C THR A 326 7.11 16.97 6.86
N TRP A 327 7.56 16.20 5.86
CA TRP A 327 8.79 15.39 5.97
C TRP A 327 10.03 16.22 6.31
N SER A 328 10.18 17.41 5.73
CA SER A 328 11.31 18.30 6.02
C SER A 328 11.45 18.63 7.51
N ARG A 329 10.33 18.77 8.24
CA ARG A 329 10.30 18.98 9.69
C ARG A 329 10.53 17.70 10.48
N VAL A 330 10.07 16.55 9.98
CA VAL A 330 10.42 15.23 10.54
C VAL A 330 11.93 15.06 10.51
N GLU A 331 12.56 15.29 9.36
CA GLU A 331 14.01 15.16 9.16
C GLU A 331 14.86 16.14 10.01
N GLU A 332 14.34 17.35 10.25
CA GLU A 332 14.95 18.33 11.15
C GLU A 332 14.91 17.84 12.61
N GLU A 333 13.74 17.47 13.11
CA GLU A 333 13.52 17.04 14.50
C GLU A 333 14.18 15.69 14.81
N LEU A 334 14.31 14.79 13.83
CA LEU A 334 15.03 13.52 13.95
C LEU A 334 16.49 13.68 14.42
N ARG A 335 17.11 14.85 14.24
CA ARG A 335 18.46 15.14 14.77
C ARG A 335 18.52 15.13 16.30
N ASN A 336 17.40 15.45 16.95
CA ASN A 336 17.28 15.64 18.40
C ASN A 336 16.28 14.68 19.06
N ALA A 337 15.59 13.84 18.28
CA ALA A 337 14.61 12.87 18.71
C ALA A 337 15.25 11.64 19.39
N THR A 338 14.47 10.95 20.21
CA THR A 338 14.80 9.64 20.81
C THR A 338 13.99 8.51 20.18
N CYS A 339 12.80 8.83 19.67
CA CYS A 339 11.91 7.89 19.00
C CYS A 339 11.25 8.53 17.77
N LEU A 340 11.11 7.75 16.69
CA LEU A 340 10.22 8.04 15.57
C LEU A 340 9.06 7.04 15.61
N VAL A 341 7.82 7.54 15.59
CA VAL A 341 6.60 6.75 15.48
C VAL A 341 6.05 6.88 14.06
N VAL A 342 5.92 5.74 13.40
CA VAL A 342 5.29 5.57 12.09
C VAL A 342 4.14 4.59 12.29
N GLY A 343 2.90 5.02 12.08
CA GLY A 343 1.73 4.18 12.31
C GLY A 343 0.74 4.22 11.16
N ALA A 344 0.46 3.07 10.56
CA ALA A 344 -0.41 2.92 9.39
C ALA A 344 -0.27 4.08 8.35
N PRO A 345 0.94 4.30 7.77
CA PRO A 345 1.15 5.28 6.71
C PRO A 345 0.26 4.99 5.49
N ALA A 346 -0.41 6.02 4.96
CA ALA A 346 -1.16 5.92 3.71
C ALA A 346 -0.26 6.00 2.45
N LYS A 347 0.99 6.45 2.58
CA LYS A 347 1.95 6.65 1.49
C LYS A 347 3.29 5.94 1.79
N PRO A 348 3.94 5.30 0.80
CA PRO A 348 5.24 4.68 1.01
C PRO A 348 6.33 5.75 1.17
N TYR A 349 7.35 5.44 1.99
CA TYR A 349 8.56 6.23 2.12
C TYR A 349 9.47 5.99 0.91
N SER A 350 10.07 7.05 0.39
CA SER A 350 11.07 6.99 -0.68
C SER A 350 12.40 6.40 -0.20
N GLU A 351 13.30 6.12 -1.15
CA GLU A 351 14.62 5.55 -0.84
C GLU A 351 15.53 6.53 -0.06
N ALA A 352 15.33 7.84 -0.23
CA ALA A 352 16.07 8.86 0.52
C ALA A 352 15.55 8.96 1.96
N GLU A 353 14.23 9.06 2.13
CA GLU A 353 13.56 9.13 3.44
C GLU A 353 13.86 7.87 4.27
N GLY A 354 13.74 6.68 3.65
CA GLY A 354 14.06 5.40 4.30
C GLY A 354 15.53 5.29 4.73
N ARG A 355 16.48 5.85 3.97
CA ARG A 355 17.90 5.93 4.40
C ARG A 355 18.08 6.85 5.60
N ARG A 356 17.37 7.97 5.65
CA ARG A 356 17.44 8.93 6.75
C ARG A 356 16.90 8.35 8.06
N VAL A 357 15.80 7.58 8.01
CA VAL A 357 15.30 6.82 9.16
C VAL A 357 16.29 5.72 9.57
N GLU A 358 16.88 5.00 8.62
CA GLU A 358 17.87 3.95 8.90
C GLU A 358 19.12 4.51 9.60
N GLU A 359 19.58 5.70 9.20
CA GLU A 359 20.66 6.44 9.87
C GLU A 359 20.29 6.82 11.31
N PHE A 360 19.09 7.39 11.52
CA PHE A 360 18.57 7.72 12.85
C PHE A 360 18.54 6.51 13.79
N VAL A 361 18.07 5.35 13.31
CA VAL A 361 18.09 4.10 14.10
C VAL A 361 19.54 3.67 14.38
N LYS A 362 20.42 3.63 13.37
CA LYS A 362 21.83 3.24 13.57
C LYS A 362 22.54 4.09 14.64
N ASN A 363 22.21 5.37 14.71
CA ASN A 363 22.75 6.34 15.67
C ASN A 363 22.17 6.22 17.10
N GLY A 364 21.29 5.24 17.37
CA GLY A 364 20.75 4.98 18.71
C GLY A 364 19.25 5.27 18.88
N GLY A 365 18.58 5.76 17.84
CA GLY A 365 17.14 6.04 17.86
C GLY A 365 16.27 4.80 18.00
N VAL A 366 15.06 5.00 18.53
CA VAL A 366 13.97 4.00 18.51
C VAL A 366 13.07 4.26 17.31
N LEU A 367 12.78 3.25 16.51
CA LEU A 367 11.72 3.30 15.50
C LEU A 367 10.55 2.43 15.97
N LEU A 368 9.41 3.06 16.22
CA LEU A 368 8.16 2.38 16.55
C LEU A 368 7.28 2.32 15.30
N LEU A 369 7.11 1.10 14.78
CA LEU A 369 6.25 0.78 13.64
C LEU A 369 4.93 0.21 14.16
N LEU A 370 3.84 0.95 14.00
CA LEU A 370 2.50 0.54 14.41
C LEU A 370 1.66 0.19 13.18
N PHE A 371 1.05 -0.98 13.19
CA PHE A 371 0.20 -1.43 12.10
C PHE A 371 -1.26 -1.39 12.50
N ASP A 372 -2.13 -1.19 11.53
CA ASP A 372 -3.56 -1.34 11.69
C ASP A 372 -4.10 -1.97 10.41
N PRO A 373 -4.60 -3.22 10.47
CA PRO A 373 -5.22 -3.86 9.31
C PRO A 373 -6.36 -3.01 8.76
N SER A 374 -7.28 -2.54 9.63
CA SER A 374 -8.48 -1.78 9.28
C SER A 374 -8.14 -0.53 8.44
N TYR A 375 -7.03 0.15 8.73
CA TYR A 375 -6.59 1.33 7.98
C TYR A 375 -5.86 1.01 6.67
N GLU A 376 -5.01 -0.02 6.58
CA GLU A 376 -4.32 -0.32 5.31
C GLU A 376 -5.27 -0.76 4.18
N TYR A 377 -6.43 -1.36 4.50
CA TYR A 377 -7.43 -1.69 3.48
C TYR A 377 -8.17 -0.48 2.89
N LEU A 378 -8.21 0.65 3.60
CA LEU A 378 -8.93 1.85 3.15
C LEU A 378 -8.19 2.64 2.06
N GLY A 379 -6.96 2.22 1.71
CA GLY A 379 -6.24 2.69 0.52
C GLY A 379 -6.77 2.06 -0.77
N THR A 380 -7.63 2.76 -1.50
CA THR A 380 -8.26 2.32 -2.78
C THR A 380 -7.30 1.93 -3.91
N GLN A 381 -5.99 2.13 -3.74
CA GLN A 381 -4.92 1.75 -4.67
C GLN A 381 -4.20 0.43 -4.29
N GLY A 382 -4.21 0.04 -3.00
CA GLY A 382 -3.39 -1.07 -2.49
C GLY A 382 -3.85 -2.45 -2.99
N LEU A 383 -5.16 -2.65 -3.05
CA LEU A 383 -5.83 -3.89 -3.48
C LEU A 383 -5.62 -4.25 -4.96
N LEU A 384 -5.36 -3.27 -5.83
CA LEU A 384 -5.31 -3.47 -7.29
C LEU A 384 -3.89 -3.58 -7.86
N ASN A 385 -2.88 -2.99 -7.20
CA ASN A 385 -1.54 -2.79 -7.78
C ASN A 385 -0.43 -3.68 -7.17
N PHE A 386 -0.79 -4.76 -6.45
CA PHE A 386 0.16 -5.63 -5.72
C PHE A 386 1.13 -4.83 -4.83
N VAL A 387 0.68 -3.70 -4.29
CA VAL A 387 1.57 -2.73 -3.66
C VAL A 387 2.04 -3.24 -2.31
N VAL A 388 3.33 -3.06 -2.06
CA VAL A 388 3.91 -3.15 -0.73
C VAL A 388 3.11 -2.22 0.19
N ALA A 389 2.34 -2.81 1.12
CA ALA A 389 1.82 -2.19 2.34
C ALA A 389 2.69 -0.99 2.73
N PRO A 390 2.22 0.28 2.71
CA PRO A 390 3.12 1.43 2.69
C PRO A 390 4.14 1.45 3.83
N ILE A 391 3.80 0.89 5.00
CA ILE A 391 4.73 0.72 6.12
C ILE A 391 5.93 -0.18 5.79
N ASN A 392 5.75 -1.19 4.93
CA ASN A 392 6.78 -2.14 4.52
C ASN A 392 7.81 -1.53 3.56
N SER A 393 7.55 -0.36 2.96
CA SER A 393 8.58 0.45 2.28
C SER A 393 9.71 0.87 3.23
N LEU A 394 9.38 0.99 4.53
CA LEU A 394 10.30 1.29 5.62
C LEU A 394 10.68 0.03 6.41
N ALA A 395 9.70 -0.77 6.86
CA ALA A 395 9.91 -1.92 7.75
C ALA A 395 10.87 -2.98 7.16
N SER A 396 10.79 -3.21 5.85
CA SER A 396 11.59 -4.24 5.17
C SER A 396 13.10 -4.00 5.26
N ARG A 397 13.54 -2.74 5.36
CA ARG A 397 14.93 -2.32 5.58
C ARG A 397 15.52 -2.88 6.88
N PHE A 398 14.66 -3.15 7.85
CA PHE A 398 15.01 -3.68 9.16
C PHE A 398 14.73 -5.19 9.30
N GLY A 399 14.40 -5.88 8.20
CA GLY A 399 14.09 -7.32 8.21
C GLY A 399 12.74 -7.64 8.85
N ILE A 400 11.79 -6.71 8.78
CA ILE A 400 10.42 -6.84 9.30
C ILE A 400 9.44 -6.59 8.15
N THR A 401 8.39 -7.41 8.02
CA THR A 401 7.27 -7.11 7.14
C THR A 401 5.94 -7.40 7.83
N PHE A 402 5.01 -6.47 7.77
CA PHE A 402 3.62 -6.70 8.16
C PHE A 402 2.93 -7.47 7.04
N ALA A 403 2.28 -8.58 7.39
CA ALA A 403 1.56 -9.40 6.44
C ALA A 403 0.12 -8.89 6.27
N TYR A 404 -0.36 -8.99 5.04
CA TYR A 404 -1.77 -8.80 4.69
C TYR A 404 -2.67 -9.77 5.46
N GLY A 405 -3.92 -9.39 5.70
CA GLY A 405 -4.86 -10.09 6.57
C GLY A 405 -4.97 -9.46 7.97
N PHE A 406 -5.82 -10.06 8.78
CA PHE A 406 -5.84 -9.91 10.24
C PHE A 406 -5.80 -11.30 10.86
N LEU A 407 -5.50 -11.36 12.16
CA LEU A 407 -5.50 -12.58 12.96
C LEU A 407 -6.84 -12.73 13.69
N TYR A 408 -7.29 -13.98 13.81
CA TYR A 408 -8.46 -14.32 14.60
C TYR A 408 -8.29 -15.71 15.23
N SER A 409 -9.10 -16.07 16.23
CA SER A 409 -9.23 -17.45 16.70
C SER A 409 -10.71 -17.79 16.83
N GLU A 410 -11.10 -19.03 16.54
CA GLU A 410 -12.47 -19.51 16.71
C GLU A 410 -12.69 -20.18 18.08
N ASP A 411 -11.59 -20.50 18.81
CA ASP A 411 -11.63 -21.21 20.09
C ASP A 411 -11.10 -20.39 21.29
N ASP A 412 -10.13 -19.48 21.08
CA ASP A 412 -9.37 -18.81 22.15
C ASP A 412 -9.17 -17.31 21.84
N TYR A 413 -10.18 -16.50 22.20
CA TYR A 413 -10.25 -15.07 21.90
C TYR A 413 -10.93 -14.25 23.01
N TYR A 414 -10.71 -12.94 23.02
CA TYR A 414 -11.32 -12.02 24.00
C TYR A 414 -12.67 -11.47 23.49
N GLY A 415 -13.75 -12.24 23.67
CA GLY A 415 -15.14 -11.82 23.42
C GLY A 415 -15.58 -11.76 21.94
N ILE A 416 -14.73 -11.29 21.03
CA ILE A 416 -14.90 -11.34 19.57
C ILE A 416 -13.73 -12.11 18.97
N TYR A 417 -13.99 -12.95 17.97
CA TYR A 417 -13.02 -13.86 17.34
C TYR A 417 -11.72 -13.19 16.84
N ARG A 418 -11.77 -11.91 16.43
CA ARG A 418 -10.60 -11.10 16.04
C ARG A 418 -9.69 -10.67 17.18
N ASN A 419 -10.17 -10.74 18.42
CA ASN A 419 -9.44 -10.25 19.58
C ASN A 419 -8.49 -11.35 20.10
N VAL A 420 -7.31 -11.46 19.49
CA VAL A 420 -6.38 -12.56 19.72
C VAL A 420 -5.45 -12.31 20.91
N TYR A 421 -5.19 -13.36 21.68
CA TYR A 421 -4.19 -13.34 22.75
C TYR A 421 -2.78 -13.50 22.19
N ALA A 422 -1.78 -12.91 22.86
CA ALA A 422 -0.38 -13.32 22.77
C ALA A 422 0.12 -13.74 24.15
N ARG A 423 0.73 -14.92 24.24
CA ARG A 423 1.15 -15.55 25.51
C ARG A 423 2.57 -16.13 25.46
N LYS A 424 3.18 -16.17 24.28
CA LYS A 424 4.55 -16.64 24.06
C LYS A 424 5.42 -15.42 23.79
N PHE A 425 6.43 -15.21 24.62
CA PHE A 425 7.33 -14.06 24.53
C PHE A 425 8.79 -14.51 24.49
N ALA A 426 9.62 -13.80 23.71
CA ALA A 426 11.06 -13.93 23.77
C ALA A 426 11.61 -13.16 24.98
N ASN A 427 12.75 -13.58 25.51
CA ASN A 427 13.40 -12.90 26.63
C ASN A 427 13.83 -11.48 26.21
N SER A 428 13.15 -10.48 26.74
CA SER A 428 13.32 -9.06 26.44
C SER A 428 12.71 -8.21 27.55
N THR A 429 13.34 -7.09 27.88
CA THR A 429 12.81 -6.11 28.85
C THR A 429 11.45 -5.54 28.45
N LEU A 430 11.08 -5.63 27.16
CA LEU A 430 9.77 -5.19 26.67
C LEU A 430 8.61 -6.02 27.24
N PHE A 431 8.85 -7.27 27.62
CA PHE A 431 7.83 -8.19 28.18
C PHE A 431 8.10 -8.55 29.64
N GLU A 432 8.93 -7.78 30.35
CA GLU A 432 9.13 -7.98 31.78
C GLU A 432 7.81 -7.72 32.53
N GLY A 433 7.37 -8.68 33.34
CA GLY A 433 6.07 -8.66 34.02
C GLY A 433 4.85 -9.03 33.15
N VAL A 434 4.99 -9.15 31.83
CA VAL A 434 3.90 -9.48 30.90
C VAL A 434 3.69 -11.00 30.83
N LYS A 435 2.45 -11.46 31.07
CA LYS A 435 2.01 -12.86 30.93
C LYS A 435 1.06 -13.06 29.76
N GLU A 436 0.21 -12.07 29.48
CA GLU A 436 -0.75 -12.09 28.40
C GLU A 436 -0.99 -10.69 27.84
N LEU A 437 -0.99 -10.57 26.51
CA LEU A 437 -1.44 -9.38 25.80
C LEU A 437 -2.70 -9.71 25.00
N VAL A 438 -3.59 -8.73 24.86
CA VAL A 438 -4.78 -8.84 24.00
C VAL A 438 -4.68 -7.83 22.88
N PHE A 439 -4.71 -8.34 21.66
CA PHE A 439 -4.79 -7.57 20.43
C PHE A 439 -6.25 -7.54 19.96
N PHE A 440 -6.70 -6.45 19.36
CA PHE A 440 -8.10 -6.21 19.03
C PHE A 440 -8.39 -6.20 17.53
N THR A 441 -7.35 -6.10 16.70
CA THR A 441 -7.31 -6.53 15.30
C THR A 441 -5.84 -6.53 14.84
N ALA A 442 -5.10 -7.61 15.11
CA ALA A 442 -3.67 -7.69 14.75
C ALA A 442 -3.42 -8.22 13.34
N ALA A 443 -2.42 -7.65 12.65
CA ALA A 443 -1.75 -8.30 11.53
C ALA A 443 -0.62 -9.24 12.00
N PRO A 444 -0.30 -10.30 11.22
CA PRO A 444 0.91 -11.07 11.42
C PRO A 444 2.17 -10.24 11.08
N VAL A 445 3.10 -10.11 12.04
CA VAL A 445 4.41 -9.45 11.86
C VAL A 445 5.47 -10.49 11.47
N ARG A 446 5.82 -10.58 10.20
CA ARG A 446 6.84 -11.51 9.69
C ARG A 446 8.24 -10.94 9.92
N SER A 447 9.00 -11.55 10.82
CA SER A 447 10.42 -11.23 11.02
C SER A 447 11.18 -12.38 11.66
N ARG A 448 12.50 -12.47 11.41
CA ARG A 448 13.42 -13.29 12.21
C ARG A 448 13.65 -12.75 13.62
N TYR A 449 13.21 -11.51 13.88
CA TYR A 449 13.27 -10.83 15.18
C TYR A 449 11.89 -10.77 15.87
N ALA A 450 10.99 -11.70 15.55
CA ALA A 450 9.73 -11.84 16.28
C ALA A 450 10.02 -12.08 17.78
N VAL A 451 9.21 -11.48 18.65
CA VAL A 451 9.37 -11.52 20.10
C VAL A 451 8.06 -11.73 20.88
N ALA A 452 6.89 -11.63 20.23
CA ALA A 452 5.61 -12.05 20.80
C ALA A 452 4.79 -12.82 19.75
N TRP A 453 4.19 -13.93 20.17
CA TRP A 453 3.38 -14.80 19.32
C TRP A 453 2.03 -15.14 19.95
N THR A 454 1.04 -15.32 19.09
CA THR A 454 -0.29 -15.85 19.42
C THR A 454 -0.25 -17.37 19.65
N PRO A 455 -1.29 -17.98 20.25
CA PRO A 455 -1.46 -19.44 20.27
C PRO A 455 -1.42 -20.06 18.88
N ASN A 456 -1.09 -21.35 18.79
CA ASN A 456 -1.07 -22.07 17.51
C ASN A 456 -2.47 -22.25 16.90
N THR A 457 -3.54 -22.05 17.66
CA THR A 457 -4.97 -22.05 17.24
C THR A 457 -5.44 -20.71 16.66
N THR A 458 -4.51 -19.87 16.24
CA THR A 458 -4.80 -18.58 15.60
C THR A 458 -4.84 -18.77 14.09
N TYR A 459 -5.79 -18.13 13.43
CA TYR A 459 -5.96 -18.13 11.98
C TYR A 459 -5.52 -16.79 11.38
N SER A 460 -4.91 -16.83 10.20
CA SER A 460 -4.72 -15.64 9.36
C SER A 460 -5.85 -15.54 8.33
N SER A 461 -6.60 -14.43 8.33
CA SER A 461 -7.73 -14.24 7.40
C SER A 461 -7.33 -14.10 5.92
N ALA A 462 -6.07 -13.74 5.63
CA ALA A 462 -5.55 -13.71 4.26
C ALA A 462 -5.11 -15.09 3.76
N ALA A 463 -4.66 -15.98 4.66
CA ALA A 463 -4.23 -17.33 4.32
C ALA A 463 -5.33 -18.38 4.49
N GLU A 464 -6.38 -18.06 5.27
CA GLU A 464 -7.41 -18.99 5.78
C GLU A 464 -6.77 -20.27 6.37
N ALA A 465 -5.71 -20.06 7.17
CA ALA A 465 -4.88 -21.12 7.74
C ALA A 465 -4.58 -20.87 9.23
N GLU A 466 -4.60 -21.96 10.00
CA GLU A 466 -4.24 -22.01 11.42
C GLU A 466 -2.71 -22.03 11.61
N GLY A 467 -2.22 -21.42 12.69
CA GLY A 467 -0.81 -21.43 13.06
C GLY A 467 -0.44 -20.50 14.22
N GLU A 468 0.83 -20.59 14.63
CA GLU A 468 1.44 -19.64 15.56
C GLU A 468 1.92 -18.40 14.78
N TYR A 469 1.33 -17.24 15.05
CA TYR A 469 1.65 -16.00 14.35
C TYR A 469 2.33 -14.99 15.28
N ALA A 470 3.42 -14.39 14.79
CA ALA A 470 4.08 -13.29 15.49
C ALA A 470 3.24 -12.00 15.37
N VAL A 471 3.12 -11.24 16.46
CA VAL A 471 2.39 -9.95 16.53
C VAL A 471 3.26 -8.79 16.99
N VAL A 472 4.45 -9.08 17.56
CA VAL A 472 5.48 -8.07 17.85
C VAL A 472 6.85 -8.57 17.37
N ALA A 473 7.63 -7.69 16.75
CA ALA A 473 9.04 -7.90 16.43
C ALA A 473 9.93 -6.80 17.04
N LEU A 474 11.15 -7.15 17.46
CA LEU A 474 12.12 -6.24 18.05
C LEU A 474 13.51 -6.49 17.43
N ALA A 475 13.91 -5.63 16.49
CA ALA A 475 15.22 -5.67 15.86
C ALA A 475 16.19 -4.68 16.52
N ARG A 476 17.48 -5.05 16.60
CA ARG A 476 18.57 -4.14 16.98
C ARG A 476 19.39 -3.82 15.74
N VAL A 477 19.61 -2.52 15.46
CA VAL A 477 20.30 -2.06 14.24
C VAL A 477 21.25 -0.92 14.61
N GLY A 478 22.56 -1.16 14.45
CA GLY A 478 23.58 -0.29 15.03
C GLY A 478 23.40 -0.21 16.55
N ASN A 479 23.31 1.01 17.08
CA ASN A 479 23.05 1.25 18.50
C ASN A 479 21.54 1.37 18.82
N GLY A 480 20.67 1.43 17.82
CA GLY A 480 19.23 1.67 18.01
C GLY A 480 18.36 0.41 17.92
N THR A 481 17.05 0.65 17.96
CA THR A 481 16.04 -0.40 18.13
C THR A 481 14.84 -0.14 17.23
N VAL A 482 14.33 -1.17 16.57
CA VAL A 482 13.05 -1.13 15.86
C VAL A 482 12.07 -2.03 16.59
N VAL A 483 10.94 -1.47 17.03
CA VAL A 483 9.81 -2.21 17.60
C VAL A 483 8.67 -2.14 16.60
N ALA A 484 8.16 -3.28 16.18
CA ALA A 484 7.05 -3.40 15.25
C ALA A 484 5.89 -4.11 15.93
N VAL A 485 4.71 -3.48 15.97
CA VAL A 485 3.50 -4.00 16.61
C VAL A 485 2.41 -4.13 15.56
N GLY A 486 1.81 -5.33 15.42
CA GLY A 486 0.82 -5.64 14.40
C GLY A 486 -0.55 -4.98 14.57
N ASP A 487 -0.72 -4.16 15.61
CA ASP A 487 -1.99 -3.55 16.03
C ASP A 487 -1.72 -2.23 16.78
N ILE A 488 -2.38 -1.14 16.38
CA ILE A 488 -2.34 0.15 17.08
C ILE A 488 -3.42 0.27 18.14
N THR A 489 -4.54 -0.46 18.02
CA THR A 489 -5.69 -0.41 18.92
C THR A 489 -5.29 -0.78 20.35
N VAL A 490 -4.26 -1.62 20.53
CA VAL A 490 -3.61 -1.94 21.83
C VAL A 490 -3.23 -0.69 22.65
N PHE A 491 -2.91 0.45 22.01
CA PHE A 491 -2.50 1.69 22.68
C PHE A 491 -3.67 2.61 23.08
N SER A 492 -4.89 2.32 22.62
CA SER A 492 -6.07 3.17 22.79
C SER A 492 -6.92 2.76 24.00
N GLU A 493 -7.72 3.70 24.55
CA GLU A 493 -8.81 3.35 25.48
C GLU A 493 -9.95 2.64 24.72
N PRO A 494 -10.60 1.59 25.29
CA PRO A 494 -10.33 0.96 26.59
C PRO A 494 -9.25 -0.15 26.54
N TYR A 495 -8.75 -0.48 25.35
CA TYR A 495 -7.99 -1.68 25.02
C TYR A 495 -6.65 -1.82 25.76
N TYR A 496 -5.97 -0.70 26.06
CA TYR A 496 -4.71 -0.73 26.80
C TYR A 496 -4.86 -1.24 28.24
N ARG A 497 -6.08 -1.24 28.80
CA ARG A 497 -6.39 -1.71 30.15
C ARG A 497 -6.72 -3.21 30.21
N VAL A 498 -6.73 -3.90 29.06
CA VAL A 498 -7.04 -5.34 28.98
C VAL A 498 -5.76 -6.17 29.11
N ALA A 499 -5.81 -7.23 29.94
CA ALA A 499 -4.67 -8.05 30.31
C ALA A 499 -3.44 -7.19 30.73
N ASP A 500 -2.23 -7.57 30.33
CA ASP A 500 -0.99 -6.85 30.68
C ASP A 500 -0.62 -5.77 29.63
N ASN A 501 -1.54 -5.34 28.76
CA ASN A 501 -1.27 -4.33 27.71
C ASN A 501 -0.65 -3.05 28.28
N SER A 502 -1.15 -2.56 29.42
CA SER A 502 -0.60 -1.40 30.14
C SER A 502 0.85 -1.59 30.60
N VAL A 503 1.24 -2.80 31.02
CA VAL A 503 2.61 -3.14 31.43
C VAL A 503 3.54 -3.09 30.21
N PHE A 504 3.12 -3.68 29.09
CA PHE A 504 3.86 -3.63 27.81
C PHE A 504 4.09 -2.19 27.32
N ILE A 505 3.08 -1.32 27.42
CA ILE A 505 3.20 0.10 27.04
C ILE A 505 4.15 0.85 27.98
N SER A 506 4.11 0.58 29.28
CA SER A 506 5.03 1.17 30.26
C SER A 506 6.48 0.75 30.01
N ASN A 507 6.71 -0.53 29.69
CA ASN A 507 8.02 -1.07 29.29
C ASN A 507 8.53 -0.42 27.99
N LEU A 508 7.65 -0.17 27.01
CA LEU A 508 7.99 0.53 25.77
C LEU A 508 8.37 2.01 26.02
N ALA A 509 7.61 2.70 26.89
CA ALA A 509 7.92 4.08 27.28
C ALA A 509 9.26 4.17 28.02
N GLU A 510 9.61 3.18 28.86
CA GLU A 510 10.92 3.10 29.49
C GLU A 510 12.05 2.84 28.46
N LEU A 511 11.85 1.95 27.49
CA LEU A 511 12.80 1.72 26.41
C LEU A 511 13.14 3.03 25.66
N ILE A 512 12.13 3.85 25.37
CA ILE A 512 12.31 5.19 24.75
C ILE A 512 13.03 6.17 25.69
N ALA A 513 12.62 6.23 26.97
CA ALA A 513 13.22 7.14 27.94
C ALA A 513 14.69 6.81 28.27
N ASN A 514 15.09 5.55 28.21
CA ASN A 514 16.47 5.14 28.46
C ASN A 514 17.44 5.61 27.34
N VAL A 515 16.97 5.78 26.09
CA VAL A 515 17.76 6.43 25.04
C VAL A 515 18.04 7.91 25.39
N MET A 516 17.07 8.63 25.94
CA MET A 516 17.25 10.01 26.39
C MET A 516 18.35 10.14 27.46
N LYS A 517 18.34 9.26 28.47
CA LYS A 517 19.38 9.22 29.51
C LYS A 517 20.77 8.99 28.91
N THR A 518 20.88 8.08 27.95
CA THR A 518 22.13 7.77 27.24
C THR A 518 22.64 8.97 26.43
N LEU A 519 21.78 9.62 25.63
CA LEU A 519 22.16 10.81 24.86
C LEU A 519 22.58 11.98 25.76
N GLN A 520 21.87 12.20 26.87
CA GLN A 520 22.25 13.23 27.85
C GLN A 520 23.58 12.94 28.56
N ALA A 521 23.91 11.67 28.80
CA ALA A 521 25.20 11.27 29.33
C ALA A 521 26.34 11.52 28.33
N HIS A 522 26.13 11.21 27.04
CA HIS A 522 27.10 11.48 25.97
C HIS A 522 27.30 12.99 25.74
N ALA A 523 26.23 13.77 25.66
CA ALA A 523 26.30 15.23 25.48
C ALA A 523 27.02 15.95 26.65
N ARG A 524 27.00 15.38 27.86
CA ARG A 524 27.78 15.86 29.02
C ARG A 524 29.27 15.49 28.97
N SER A 525 29.69 14.68 27.98
CA SER A 525 31.07 14.23 27.79
C SER A 525 31.76 14.83 26.56
N GLU A 526 31.06 15.70 25.80
CA GLU A 526 31.64 16.34 24.61
C GLU A 526 32.79 17.29 25.00
N LEU A 527 33.98 16.97 24.48
CA LEU A 527 35.11 17.89 24.47
C LEU A 527 34.83 19.01 23.47
N THR A 528 35.02 20.26 23.90
CA THR A 528 34.94 21.45 23.04
C THR A 528 36.26 22.23 23.07
N LEU A 529 36.53 22.99 22.01
CA LEU A 529 37.63 23.95 21.97
C LEU A 529 37.11 25.36 21.68
N GLU A 530 37.28 26.25 22.66
CA GLU A 530 36.92 27.67 22.56
C GLU A 530 37.86 28.46 21.62
N ARG A 531 37.38 29.64 21.19
CA ARG A 531 38.14 30.56 20.33
C ARG A 531 39.45 31.02 20.99
N PRO A 532 40.61 30.98 20.29
CA PRO A 532 41.87 31.43 20.85
C PRO A 532 41.90 32.93 21.17
N SER A 533 42.26 33.28 22.41
CA SER A 533 42.37 34.68 22.85
C SER A 533 43.83 35.15 22.80
N LEU A 534 44.20 35.76 21.67
CA LEU A 534 45.54 36.29 21.41
C LEU A 534 45.54 37.84 21.43
N PRO A 535 46.14 38.50 22.43
CA PRO A 535 46.20 39.96 22.48
C PRO A 535 47.14 40.56 21.43
N VAL A 536 46.88 41.80 21.00
CA VAL A 536 47.75 42.58 20.11
C VAL A 536 49.16 42.69 20.71
N GLY A 537 50.19 42.45 19.90
CA GLY A 537 51.59 42.35 20.32
C GLY A 537 52.06 40.93 20.66
N THR A 538 51.18 39.91 20.56
CA THR A 538 51.60 38.50 20.70
C THR A 538 52.52 38.10 19.54
N VAL A 539 53.69 37.55 19.86
CA VAL A 539 54.62 36.94 18.91
C VAL A 539 54.69 35.43 19.15
N LYS A 540 54.54 34.64 18.09
CA LYS A 540 54.69 33.18 18.11
C LYS A 540 55.84 32.80 17.19
N VAL A 541 56.88 32.17 17.75
CA VAL A 541 58.01 31.64 16.99
C VAL A 541 57.74 30.16 16.73
N TYR A 542 57.93 29.75 15.48
CA TYR A 542 57.74 28.39 15.02
C TYR A 542 59.03 27.84 14.42
N GLU A 543 59.28 26.54 14.58
CA GLU A 543 60.18 25.80 13.70
C GLU A 543 59.36 25.35 12.47
N ALA A 544 59.76 25.81 11.29
CA ALA A 544 59.21 25.38 10.01
C ALA A 544 60.18 24.41 9.34
N ARG A 545 59.63 23.43 8.61
CA ARG A 545 60.38 22.54 7.72
C ARG A 545 59.71 22.51 6.35
N ASP A 546 60.51 22.70 5.30
CA ASP A 546 60.07 22.72 3.90
C ASP A 546 61.13 22.01 3.05
N ASP A 547 60.74 20.91 2.38
CA ASP A 547 61.60 20.07 1.54
C ASP A 547 63.00 19.73 2.14
N GLY A 548 63.06 19.55 3.47
CA GLY A 548 64.28 19.18 4.21
C GLY A 548 65.06 20.35 4.83
N MET A 549 64.77 21.60 4.45
CA MET A 549 65.31 22.78 5.13
C MET A 549 64.57 23.06 6.43
N VAL A 550 65.28 23.49 7.47
CA VAL A 550 64.71 23.87 8.78
C VAL A 550 65.02 25.33 9.05
N TYR A 551 64.00 26.13 9.39
CA TYR A 551 64.14 27.56 9.66
C TYR A 551 63.07 28.07 10.63
N GLU A 552 63.28 29.27 11.17
CA GLU A 552 62.30 29.92 12.05
C GLU A 552 61.30 30.77 11.26
N VAL A 553 60.05 30.76 11.71
CA VAL A 553 58.97 31.65 11.23
C VAL A 553 58.38 32.37 12.43
N LYS A 554 58.23 33.70 12.34
CA LYS A 554 57.63 34.52 13.40
C LYS A 554 56.28 35.04 12.96
N TRP A 555 55.24 34.65 13.68
CA TRP A 555 53.88 35.17 13.54
C TRP A 555 53.69 36.29 14.57
N VAL A 556 53.23 37.46 14.16
CA VAL A 556 53.08 38.66 15.01
C VAL A 556 51.68 39.24 14.84
N LYS A 557 50.90 39.36 15.93
CA LYS A 557 49.62 40.08 15.90
C LYS A 557 49.88 41.58 16.04
N VAL A 558 49.78 42.32 14.93
CA VAL A 558 50.11 43.75 14.86
C VAL A 558 48.93 44.63 15.28
N SER A 559 47.70 44.21 14.93
CA SER A 559 46.46 44.80 15.43
C SER A 559 45.36 43.73 15.57
N GLU A 560 44.13 44.10 15.90
CA GLU A 560 43.00 43.15 15.83
C GLU A 560 42.70 42.66 14.41
N ASN A 561 43.09 43.45 13.39
CA ASN A 561 42.78 43.18 11.98
C ASN A 561 44.03 42.88 11.12
N GLU A 562 45.24 42.86 11.71
CA GLU A 562 46.50 42.73 10.96
C GLU A 562 47.49 41.80 11.67
N VAL A 563 48.06 40.88 10.89
CA VAL A 563 49.03 39.87 11.34
C VAL A 563 50.21 39.85 10.36
N PHE A 564 51.43 39.86 10.87
CA PHE A 564 52.63 39.63 10.06
C PHE A 564 53.14 38.20 10.27
N VAL A 565 53.68 37.60 9.22
CA VAL A 565 54.39 36.32 9.25
C VAL A 565 55.75 36.52 8.59
N GLU A 566 56.78 36.63 9.40
CA GLU A 566 58.18 36.82 8.99
C GLU A 566 58.81 35.45 8.70
N TYR A 567 59.27 35.27 7.48
CA TYR A 567 60.09 34.16 7.01
C TYR A 567 61.56 34.64 6.87
N PRO A 568 62.55 33.74 6.75
CA PRO A 568 63.96 34.15 6.60
C PRO A 568 64.24 35.00 5.35
N THR A 569 63.39 34.90 4.32
CA THR A 569 63.58 35.54 3.01
C THR A 569 62.57 36.64 2.70
N HIS A 570 61.44 36.70 3.40
CA HIS A 570 60.32 37.59 3.09
C HIS A 570 59.38 37.77 4.29
N THR A 571 58.41 38.68 4.20
CA THR A 571 57.36 38.84 5.21
C THR A 571 55.99 38.93 4.54
N VAL A 572 55.04 38.15 5.02
CA VAL A 572 53.64 38.17 4.58
C VAL A 572 52.80 38.94 5.59
N ARG A 573 51.96 39.86 5.12
CA ARG A 573 50.95 40.58 5.91
C ARG A 573 49.58 40.01 5.61
N TYR A 574 48.78 39.73 6.62
CA TYR A 574 47.40 39.23 6.50
C TYR A 574 46.41 40.24 7.07
N TYR A 575 45.36 40.52 6.29
CA TYR A 575 44.33 41.50 6.61
C TYR A 575 43.01 40.81 6.93
N TYR A 576 42.46 41.08 8.12
CA TYR A 576 41.22 40.49 8.62
C TYR A 576 40.10 41.53 8.70
N GLY A 577 38.86 41.06 8.56
CA GLY A 577 37.64 41.83 8.67
C GLY A 577 36.86 41.52 9.95
N GLU A 578 35.60 41.94 9.96
CA GLU A 578 34.68 41.61 11.06
C GLU A 578 34.61 40.09 11.28
N ARG A 579 34.45 39.71 12.55
CA ARG A 579 34.38 38.31 13.01
C ARG A 579 35.57 37.44 12.59
N GLY A 580 36.78 38.02 12.45
CA GLY A 580 38.01 37.27 12.20
C GLY A 580 38.16 36.71 10.77
N SER A 581 37.32 37.16 9.83
CA SER A 581 37.35 36.68 8.44
C SER A 581 38.56 37.24 7.66
N LEU A 582 39.27 36.41 6.88
CA LEU A 582 40.46 36.85 6.14
C LEU A 582 40.08 37.55 4.83
N ARG A 583 40.41 38.84 4.71
CA ARG A 583 40.12 39.68 3.52
C ARG A 583 41.19 39.61 2.43
N GLY A 584 42.44 39.36 2.80
CA GLY A 584 43.54 39.35 1.85
C GLY A 584 44.92 39.27 2.50
N TRP A 585 45.96 39.30 1.68
CA TRP A 585 47.36 39.29 2.13
C TRP A 585 48.29 40.04 1.18
N GLU A 586 49.46 40.45 1.66
CA GLU A 586 50.53 41.10 0.89
C GLU A 586 51.89 40.48 1.21
N ALA A 587 52.70 40.21 0.19
CA ALA A 587 54.07 39.71 0.32
C ALA A 587 54.91 40.11 -0.91
N ASP A 588 56.14 40.56 -0.71
CA ASP A 588 57.14 40.80 -1.78
C ASP A 588 56.64 41.61 -3.00
N GLY A 589 55.83 42.65 -2.75
CA GLY A 589 55.25 43.49 -3.80
C GLY A 589 54.06 42.86 -4.55
N THR A 590 53.60 41.70 -4.09
CA THR A 590 52.37 41.01 -4.53
C THR A 590 51.28 41.17 -3.48
N SER A 591 50.04 41.47 -3.90
CA SER A 591 48.86 41.53 -3.03
C SER A 591 47.73 40.65 -3.54
N CYS A 592 46.98 40.06 -2.61
CA CYS A 592 45.82 39.21 -2.88
C CYS A 592 44.62 39.72 -2.09
N VAL A 593 43.49 39.96 -2.77
CA VAL A 593 42.23 40.40 -2.15
C VAL A 593 41.11 39.44 -2.53
N TYR A 594 40.43 38.88 -1.54
CA TYR A 594 39.27 38.00 -1.73
C TYR A 594 37.98 38.81 -1.91
N ASP A 595 37.12 38.41 -2.84
CA ASP A 595 35.79 39.02 -3.06
C ASP A 595 34.91 38.84 -1.82
N ASN A 596 34.78 37.59 -1.38
CA ASN A 596 34.18 37.21 -0.11
C ASN A 596 35.32 36.83 0.86
N PRO A 597 35.45 37.49 2.02
CA PRO A 597 36.45 37.14 3.03
C PRO A 597 36.32 35.68 3.49
N LEU A 598 37.44 34.98 3.67
CA LEU A 598 37.42 33.58 4.13
C LEU A 598 36.95 33.51 5.59
N PRO A 599 36.04 32.60 5.95
CA PRO A 599 35.49 32.53 7.30
C PRO A 599 36.52 32.04 8.33
N GLU A 600 36.39 32.50 9.57
CA GLU A 600 37.05 31.90 10.73
C GLU A 600 36.40 30.53 11.06
N PRO A 601 37.12 29.56 11.66
CA PRO A 601 36.52 28.33 12.17
C PRO A 601 35.30 28.60 13.08
N PRO A 602 34.25 27.76 13.04
CA PRO A 602 32.98 27.99 13.73
C PRO A 602 33.06 27.67 15.23
N PHE A 603 33.78 28.48 16.00
CA PHE A 603 33.94 28.28 17.44
C PHE A 603 32.61 28.38 18.23
N PRO A 604 32.44 27.61 19.32
CA PRO A 604 33.38 26.62 19.86
C PRO A 604 33.36 25.32 19.05
N LEU A 605 34.55 24.79 18.74
CA LEU A 605 34.71 23.59 17.93
C LEU A 605 34.35 22.33 18.71
N ARG A 606 33.61 21.42 18.07
CA ARG A 606 33.16 20.11 18.56
C ARG A 606 33.63 19.01 17.61
N ASN A 607 33.59 17.76 18.09
CA ASN A 607 34.02 16.63 17.27
C ASN A 607 33.08 16.44 16.07
N GLY A 608 33.63 16.42 14.84
CA GLY A 608 32.85 16.28 13.62
C GLY A 608 32.33 17.58 13.01
N ASP A 609 32.52 18.75 13.63
CA ASP A 609 32.20 20.04 13.01
C ASP A 609 32.96 20.21 11.69
N SER A 610 32.30 20.74 10.66
CA SER A 610 32.89 20.97 9.35
C SER A 610 32.36 22.24 8.69
N TRP A 611 33.21 22.93 7.94
CA TRP A 611 32.87 24.14 7.19
C TRP A 611 33.54 24.15 5.82
N SER A 612 32.91 24.84 4.88
CA SER A 612 33.40 25.00 3.50
C SER A 612 33.28 26.46 3.07
N TYR A 613 34.20 26.91 2.23
CA TYR A 613 34.21 28.26 1.68
C TYR A 613 34.66 28.25 0.23
N SER A 614 34.09 29.15 -0.59
CA SER A 614 34.55 29.41 -1.94
C SER A 614 34.50 30.91 -2.24
N THR A 615 35.52 31.41 -2.92
CA THR A 615 35.66 32.84 -3.21
C THR A 615 36.48 33.05 -4.48
N ASN A 616 36.19 34.13 -5.20
CA ASN A 616 37.12 34.64 -6.21
C ASN A 616 38.11 35.58 -5.53
N PHE A 617 39.28 35.76 -6.13
CA PHE A 617 40.26 36.71 -5.65
C PHE A 617 40.99 37.42 -6.79
N THR A 618 41.56 38.57 -6.46
CA THR A 618 42.42 39.34 -7.35
C THR A 618 43.82 39.33 -6.79
N LEU A 619 44.76 38.74 -7.53
CA LEU A 619 46.20 38.83 -7.27
C LEU A 619 46.75 40.02 -8.08
N ALA A 620 47.60 40.85 -7.50
CA ALA A 620 48.23 41.99 -8.16
C ALA A 620 49.71 42.05 -7.82
N ASP A 621 50.57 42.21 -8.83
CA ASP A 621 52.02 42.30 -8.68
C ASP A 621 52.60 43.34 -9.67
N SER A 622 53.94 43.38 -9.80
CA SER A 622 54.63 44.29 -10.73
C SER A 622 54.37 44.02 -12.22
N SER A 623 53.81 42.85 -12.57
CA SER A 623 53.54 42.41 -13.95
C SER A 623 52.07 42.52 -14.37
N GLY A 624 51.13 42.53 -13.41
CA GLY A 624 49.73 42.79 -13.73
C GLY A 624 48.73 42.53 -12.60
N ARG A 625 47.46 42.35 -12.99
CA ARG A 625 46.38 41.88 -12.13
C ARG A 625 45.80 40.59 -12.71
N TYR A 626 45.76 39.55 -11.89
CA TYR A 626 45.31 38.21 -12.25
C TYR A 626 44.08 37.83 -11.44
N ARG A 627 43.15 37.12 -12.09
CA ARG A 627 41.92 36.65 -11.46
C ARG A 627 42.10 35.18 -11.09
N GLY A 628 41.76 34.87 -9.85
CA GLY A 628 41.78 33.51 -9.32
C GLY A 628 40.49 33.14 -8.62
N TRP A 629 40.38 31.85 -8.31
CA TRP A 629 39.30 31.23 -7.56
C TRP A 629 39.89 30.26 -6.55
N LEU A 630 39.27 30.19 -5.36
CA LEU A 630 39.69 29.35 -4.26
C LEU A 630 38.48 28.65 -3.65
N GLU A 631 38.61 27.36 -3.38
CA GLU A 631 37.70 26.58 -2.55
C GLU A 631 38.46 25.93 -1.38
N GLY A 632 37.78 25.77 -0.24
CA GLY A 632 38.31 25.10 0.93
C GLY A 632 37.25 24.32 1.69
N PHE A 633 37.66 23.19 2.25
CA PHE A 633 36.89 22.36 3.16
C PHE A 633 37.74 22.00 4.38
N GLU A 634 37.15 22.13 5.56
CA GLU A 634 37.80 21.87 6.85
C GLU A 634 36.86 21.10 7.78
N ARG A 635 37.42 20.19 8.58
CA ARG A 635 36.66 19.36 9.54
C ARG A 635 37.47 19.04 10.80
N VAL A 636 36.82 19.09 11.95
CA VAL A 636 37.37 18.59 13.23
C VAL A 636 37.36 17.07 13.22
N ALA A 637 38.55 16.47 13.13
CA ALA A 637 38.76 15.03 13.13
C ALA A 637 38.84 14.43 14.55
N GLY A 638 39.05 15.27 15.57
CA GLY A 638 39.10 14.88 16.98
C GLY A 638 39.86 15.88 17.85
N PHE A 639 40.12 15.51 19.10
CA PHE A 639 40.92 16.30 20.04
C PHE A 639 42.09 15.48 20.57
N GLU A 640 43.27 16.10 20.67
CA GLU A 640 44.49 15.45 21.18
C GLU A 640 45.35 16.43 22.00
N ARG A 641 46.23 15.89 22.86
CA ARG A 641 47.26 16.67 23.56
C ARG A 641 48.56 16.64 22.78
N VAL A 642 49.12 17.81 22.52
CA VAL A 642 50.26 18.00 21.60
C VAL A 642 51.39 18.70 22.34
N LYS A 643 52.55 18.06 22.41
CA LYS A 643 53.76 18.67 22.97
C LYS A 643 54.46 19.56 21.95
N ALA A 644 54.67 20.83 22.30
CA ALA A 644 55.37 21.82 21.49
C ALA A 644 56.89 21.85 21.82
N LEU A 645 57.67 22.55 21.00
CA LEU A 645 59.13 22.70 21.23
C LEU A 645 59.47 23.68 22.36
N ASP A 646 58.50 24.43 22.88
CA ASP A 646 58.65 25.21 24.13
C ASP A 646 58.59 24.34 25.41
N GLY A 647 58.37 23.03 25.23
CA GLY A 647 58.29 22.04 26.31
C GLY A 647 56.89 21.83 26.90
N ARG A 648 55.89 22.63 26.53
CA ARG A 648 54.52 22.55 27.04
C ARG A 648 53.65 21.58 26.23
N GLU A 649 52.60 21.09 26.87
CA GLU A 649 51.54 20.32 26.20
C GLU A 649 50.26 21.14 26.08
N TYR A 650 49.74 21.23 24.85
CA TYR A 650 48.52 21.95 24.52
C TYR A 650 47.39 20.98 24.23
N PHE A 651 46.20 21.25 24.77
CA PHE A 651 44.98 20.60 24.29
C PHE A 651 44.58 21.23 22.95
N CYS A 652 44.41 20.40 21.94
CA CYS A 652 44.19 20.82 20.55
C CYS A 652 43.00 20.12 19.91
N ALA A 653 42.24 20.85 19.10
CA ALA A 653 41.41 20.27 18.05
C ALA A 653 42.30 19.96 16.83
N LYS A 654 42.17 18.74 16.28
CA LYS A 654 42.80 18.34 15.02
C LYS A 654 41.85 18.67 13.88
N ILE A 655 42.24 19.60 13.01
CA ILE A 655 41.44 20.05 11.89
C ILE A 655 42.09 19.54 10.60
N GLU A 656 41.40 18.65 9.90
CA GLU A 656 41.74 18.22 8.55
C GLU A 656 41.33 19.32 7.57
N VAL A 657 42.21 19.67 6.63
CA VAL A 657 42.03 20.80 5.70
C VAL A 657 42.43 20.41 4.29
N ARG A 658 41.58 20.79 3.33
CA ARG A 658 41.84 20.71 1.88
C ARG A 658 41.43 22.03 1.23
N VAL A 659 42.37 22.71 0.58
CA VAL A 659 42.15 24.00 -0.11
C VAL A 659 42.71 23.90 -1.52
N ALA A 660 41.88 24.13 -2.53
CA ALA A 660 42.29 24.24 -3.93
C ALA A 660 42.20 25.69 -4.40
N GLU A 661 43.24 26.16 -5.07
CA GLU A 661 43.39 27.52 -5.55
C GLU A 661 43.77 27.47 -7.04
N SER A 662 43.18 28.33 -7.88
CA SER A 662 43.48 28.39 -9.31
C SER A 662 43.57 29.83 -9.81
N ILE A 663 44.56 30.13 -10.65
CA ILE A 663 44.80 31.46 -11.24
C ILE A 663 44.96 31.32 -12.75
N ILE A 664 44.37 32.22 -13.52
CA ILE A 664 44.48 32.23 -14.98
C ILE A 664 45.61 33.19 -15.39
N TYR A 665 46.64 32.65 -16.06
CA TYR A 665 47.78 33.39 -16.61
C TYR A 665 47.80 33.24 -18.13
N GLY A 666 47.23 34.22 -18.84
CA GLY A 666 47.08 34.16 -20.29
C GLY A 666 46.10 33.04 -20.68
N GLU A 667 46.57 32.05 -21.45
CA GLU A 667 45.78 30.87 -21.85
C GLU A 667 45.87 29.71 -20.86
N TYR A 668 46.78 29.74 -19.89
CA TYR A 668 47.06 28.62 -18.97
C TYR A 668 46.39 28.80 -17.60
N ARG A 669 45.86 27.72 -17.01
CA ARG A 669 45.38 27.71 -15.62
C ARG A 669 46.45 27.13 -14.70
N PHE A 670 47.03 27.95 -13.84
CA PHE A 670 47.83 27.45 -12.72
C PHE A 670 46.90 26.99 -11.58
N THR A 671 47.16 25.81 -11.02
CA THR A 671 46.40 25.25 -9.90
C THR A 671 47.34 24.82 -8.77
N SER A 672 46.96 25.15 -7.52
CA SER A 672 47.68 24.79 -6.30
C SER A 672 46.71 24.17 -5.30
N VAL A 673 46.94 22.91 -4.91
CA VAL A 673 46.14 22.19 -3.91
C VAL A 673 46.98 21.99 -2.64
N ARG A 674 46.41 22.40 -1.50
CA ARG A 674 46.98 22.23 -0.15
C ARG A 674 46.11 21.23 0.61
N GLU A 675 46.68 20.15 1.09
CA GLU A 675 45.96 19.11 1.83
C GLU A 675 46.77 18.60 3.03
N GLY A 676 46.11 18.41 4.17
CA GLY A 676 46.74 17.92 5.39
C GLY A 676 45.93 18.27 6.64
N TYR A 677 46.61 18.68 7.71
CA TYR A 677 45.94 19.03 8.95
C TYR A 677 46.70 20.10 9.76
N TYR A 678 45.97 20.76 10.66
CA TYR A 678 46.57 21.60 11.69
C TYR A 678 45.93 21.33 13.06
N LEU A 679 46.69 21.65 14.10
CA LEU A 679 46.36 21.43 15.50
C LEU A 679 46.19 22.78 16.18
N LEU A 680 44.97 23.07 16.57
CA LEU A 680 44.53 24.38 17.03
C LEU A 680 44.24 24.31 18.54
N SER A 681 44.82 25.20 19.33
CA SER A 681 44.58 25.32 20.77
C SER A 681 43.98 26.67 21.12
N SER A 682 43.06 26.71 22.09
CA SER A 682 42.47 27.95 22.64
C SER A 682 43.49 28.85 23.34
N GLU A 683 44.66 28.33 23.72
CA GLU A 683 45.71 29.10 24.40
C GLU A 683 46.62 29.89 23.44
N THR A 684 46.86 29.36 22.23
CA THR A 684 47.95 29.82 21.34
C THR A 684 47.56 29.89 19.85
N GLY A 685 46.35 29.43 19.48
CA GLY A 685 45.99 29.16 18.09
C GLY A 685 46.73 27.94 17.58
N THR A 686 47.26 28.00 16.36
CA THR A 686 47.97 26.87 15.74
C THR A 686 49.23 26.47 16.53
N VAL A 687 49.26 25.24 17.02
CA VAL A 687 50.39 24.62 17.74
C VAL A 687 51.27 23.81 16.79
N LYS A 688 50.66 23.06 15.88
CA LYS A 688 51.35 22.25 14.86
C LYS A 688 50.55 22.25 13.55
N GLN A 689 51.22 22.13 12.42
CA GLN A 689 50.61 21.99 11.10
C GLN A 689 51.45 21.04 10.23
N GLU A 690 50.80 20.21 9.42
CA GLU A 690 51.44 19.42 8.36
C GLU A 690 50.58 19.50 7.10
N ILE A 691 51.14 20.04 6.01
CA ILE A 691 50.46 20.27 4.74
C ILE A 691 51.32 19.76 3.59
N SER A 692 50.72 19.01 2.69
CA SER A 692 51.27 18.71 1.37
C SER A 692 50.75 19.74 0.37
N VAL A 693 51.62 20.28 -0.47
CA VAL A 693 51.27 21.26 -1.52
C VAL A 693 51.60 20.64 -2.88
N ALA A 694 50.60 20.52 -3.75
CA ALA A 694 50.76 20.10 -5.14
C ALA A 694 50.45 21.29 -6.07
N GLN A 695 51.33 21.56 -7.03
CA GLN A 695 51.24 22.71 -7.94
C GLN A 695 51.46 22.29 -9.38
N GLY A 696 50.72 22.88 -10.32
CA GLY A 696 50.70 22.46 -11.72
C GLY A 696 49.97 23.42 -12.67
N TYR A 697 50.04 23.14 -13.97
CA TYR A 697 49.22 23.81 -14.99
C TYR A 697 48.22 22.83 -15.59
N ASP A 698 46.98 23.30 -15.75
CA ASP A 698 45.81 22.61 -16.30
C ASP A 698 45.48 21.26 -15.63
N THR A 699 46.28 20.21 -15.88
CA THR A 699 46.18 18.89 -15.24
C THR A 699 47.54 18.25 -14.87
N GLU A 700 48.69 18.84 -15.22
CA GLU A 700 50.01 18.27 -14.92
C GLU A 700 50.58 18.79 -13.59
N VAL A 701 50.86 17.88 -12.65
CA VAL A 701 51.54 18.22 -11.38
C VAL A 701 53.03 18.41 -11.62
N LEU A 702 53.50 19.66 -11.55
CA LEU A 702 54.89 20.03 -11.76
C LEU A 702 55.73 19.98 -10.47
N ARG A 703 55.12 20.24 -9.32
CA ARG A 703 55.81 20.23 -8.02
C ARG A 703 54.91 19.68 -6.93
N MET A 704 55.49 18.82 -6.09
CA MET A 704 54.94 18.48 -4.79
C MET A 704 55.97 18.82 -3.71
N SER A 705 55.54 19.45 -2.63
CA SER A 705 56.34 19.73 -1.44
C SER A 705 55.57 19.40 -0.17
N ARG A 706 56.27 19.06 0.91
CA ARG A 706 55.65 18.83 2.23
C ARG A 706 56.20 19.81 3.24
N LYS A 707 55.29 20.58 3.84
CA LYS A 707 55.58 21.62 4.81
C LYS A 707 55.06 21.21 6.19
N SER A 708 55.87 21.42 7.21
CA SER A 708 55.46 21.24 8.60
C SER A 708 55.85 22.43 9.45
N LEU A 709 55.01 22.79 10.41
CA LEU A 709 55.21 23.89 11.34
C LEU A 709 54.96 23.35 12.76
N ILE A 710 55.81 23.69 13.73
CA ILE A 710 55.58 23.39 15.15
C ILE A 710 55.99 24.56 16.04
N LEU A 711 55.16 24.86 17.03
CA LEU A 711 55.34 25.98 17.94
C LEU A 711 56.62 25.81 18.78
N LYS A 712 57.45 26.85 18.79
CA LYS A 712 58.75 26.90 19.50
C LYS A 712 58.76 27.88 20.66
N GLN A 713 58.03 28.98 20.57
CA GLN A 713 57.90 29.96 21.64
C GLN A 713 56.65 30.83 21.46
N VAL A 714 56.06 31.28 22.57
CA VAL A 714 55.05 32.35 22.59
C VAL A 714 55.52 33.46 23.51
N LEU A 715 55.64 34.67 22.97
CA LEU A 715 55.88 35.90 23.71
C LEU A 715 54.57 36.69 23.74
N LYS A 716 54.14 37.14 24.91
CA LYS A 716 52.94 37.94 25.09
C LYS A 716 53.32 39.42 25.28
N PRO A 717 52.39 40.36 25.10
CA PRO A 717 52.69 41.78 25.32
C PRO A 717 53.13 42.01 26.77
N GLY A 718 54.35 42.53 26.96
CA GLY A 718 54.94 42.80 28.27
C GLY A 718 55.64 41.62 28.96
N SER A 719 55.93 40.52 28.25
CA SER A 719 56.77 39.40 28.73
C SER A 719 58.16 39.37 28.11
#